data_AF-R5GHK7-F1
#
_entry.id   AF-R5GHK7-F1
#
_cell.length_a   1.000
_cell.length_b   1.000
_cell.length_c   1.000
_cell.angle_alpha   90.00
_cell.angle_beta   90.00
_cell.angle_gamma   90.00
#
_symmetry.space_group_name_H-M   'P 1'
#
loop_
_entity.id
_entity.type
_entity.pdbx_description
1 polymer ?
#
loop_
_entity_poly.entity_id
_entity_poly.type
_entity_poly.pdbx_seq_one_letter_code
_entity_poly.pdbx_strand_id
1 'polypeptide(L)'
;MGFKEVMALRQEGNLTEALTLAQKDYQENQDQWSASALFWVLKDLATQQINEEKREEAQRLLEQMEQIVGYMGATANVAQESLSALRMEFIPHYSELASLAEEAKKTKNRVRVKEIFNTTLEWLEESNATPDEALHPAYAEIIYCFLSRYYQHIPFEEFAGAYNHYLALHNERPSELHSRMLKIAVEAKRAFGHHLNFVELLSKWGYANLRQEDWQRGKAGYGDIERALGEEVLFTATTELTVEESKEVPEPLLQLLSDAISYFPEDSLAQLSKARIMALQGAEQEALLRYELLLQDNEEPMAWAEYAYLTDDPEIRLGALCMALREEKDDYREYITKARIELAKLLIQKEMYAEALRELSFVAQICLEKARTLPEEHPALMAMIPSDTVQSKDNKDLYYTLSRPALAHIFRELPEVPMMVYDAMAMRLKDQSNQVVPMLKLITPEGKTALVTPKESGILPGDNRGNIYMVKLLERHRKHTKVVQLTLSEESDPKELFPTQVGMINGYSEALHAYHVMDSNSRHHYLPGQPNEYTQGEFIRFVLLIEKQIRKGNNTPQAREFIYHIERVNPTEAILTFNPLKAVVEDIRGDQYLLHTEQGTPSFVNLSVAPVELSVGDNVIVRGFQQRHKDRFTGQAKYSFVTLSIEPYFEV
;
A
#
# COMPACT_ATOMS: atom_id res chain seq x y z
N MET A 1 -22.91 28.04 -71.41
CA MET A 1 -21.75 27.14 -71.60
C MET A 1 -20.73 27.64 -70.62
N GLY A 2 -20.33 26.86 -69.62
CA GLY A 2 -19.47 27.41 -68.58
C GLY A 2 -18.94 26.35 -67.65
N PHE A 3 -19.81 25.72 -66.86
CA PHE A 3 -19.37 24.80 -65.80
C PHE A 3 -18.37 23.70 -66.22
N LYS A 4 -18.68 22.91 -67.26
CA LYS A 4 -17.78 21.80 -67.68
C LYS A 4 -16.45 22.29 -68.25
N GLU A 5 -16.45 23.43 -68.91
CA GLU A 5 -15.28 24.02 -69.55
C GLU A 5 -14.36 24.70 -68.52
N VAL A 6 -14.94 25.44 -67.58
CA VAL A 6 -14.24 25.97 -66.40
C VAL A 6 -13.60 24.83 -65.59
N MET A 7 -14.33 23.74 -65.34
CA MET A 7 -13.80 22.60 -64.58
C MET A 7 -12.70 21.85 -65.33
N ALA A 8 -12.74 21.79 -66.67
CA ALA A 8 -11.67 21.22 -67.48
C ALA A 8 -10.40 22.08 -67.38
N LEU A 9 -10.50 23.40 -67.58
CA LEU A 9 -9.38 24.34 -67.44
C LEU A 9 -8.78 24.31 -66.02
N ARG A 10 -9.63 24.20 -64.99
CA ARG A 10 -9.21 24.03 -63.60
C ARG A 10 -8.41 22.73 -63.41
N GLN A 11 -8.87 21.61 -63.95
CA GLN A 11 -8.18 20.31 -63.86
C GLN A 11 -6.84 20.29 -64.60
N GLU A 12 -6.73 21.08 -65.68
CA GLU A 12 -5.49 21.27 -66.44
C GLU A 12 -4.50 22.24 -65.76
N GLY A 13 -4.88 22.86 -64.65
CA GLY A 13 -4.05 23.81 -63.89
C GLY A 13 -4.02 25.22 -64.45
N ASN A 14 -4.84 25.54 -65.45
CA ASN A 14 -4.87 26.85 -66.12
C ASN A 14 -5.80 27.83 -65.38
N LEU A 15 -5.44 28.15 -64.14
CA LEU A 15 -6.30 28.83 -63.17
C LEU A 15 -6.71 30.26 -63.58
N THR A 16 -5.87 30.99 -64.30
CA THR A 16 -6.16 32.37 -64.73
C THR A 16 -7.24 32.44 -65.81
N GLU A 17 -7.17 31.53 -66.79
CA GLU A 17 -8.20 31.39 -67.84
C GLU A 17 -9.50 30.83 -67.26
N ALA A 18 -9.39 29.84 -66.37
CA ALA A 18 -10.53 29.31 -65.64
C ALA A 18 -11.25 30.39 -64.81
N LEU A 19 -10.50 31.28 -64.13
CA LEU A 19 -11.07 32.37 -63.33
C LEU A 19 -11.82 33.37 -64.21
N THR A 20 -11.22 33.79 -65.32
CA THR A 20 -11.82 34.75 -66.24
C THR A 20 -13.14 34.22 -66.81
N LEU A 21 -13.15 32.95 -67.22
CA LEU A 21 -14.34 32.29 -67.75
C LEU A 21 -15.41 32.11 -66.67
N ALA A 22 -15.02 31.71 -65.45
CA ALA A 22 -15.94 31.51 -64.33
C ALA A 22 -16.58 32.83 -63.85
N GLN A 23 -15.81 33.92 -63.78
CA GLN A 23 -16.33 35.24 -63.41
C GLN A 23 -17.34 35.75 -64.44
N LYS A 24 -17.05 35.56 -65.73
CA LYS A 24 -17.98 35.92 -66.81
C LYS A 24 -19.27 35.10 -66.75
N ASP A 25 -19.17 33.79 -66.59
CA ASP A 25 -20.33 32.89 -66.49
C ASP A 25 -21.20 33.23 -65.27
N TYR A 26 -20.58 33.55 -64.12
CA TYR A 26 -21.29 33.97 -62.91
C TYR A 26 -21.96 35.36 -63.03
N GLN A 27 -21.33 36.30 -63.75
CA GLN A 27 -21.93 37.62 -64.03
C GLN A 27 -23.12 37.52 -65.00
N GLU A 28 -23.03 36.65 -66.01
CA GLU A 28 -24.09 36.46 -67.00
C GLU A 28 -25.26 35.63 -66.44
N ASN A 29 -24.98 34.62 -65.60
CA ASN A 29 -25.98 33.75 -65.00
C ASN A 29 -25.61 33.44 -63.54
N GLN A 30 -26.28 34.05 -62.55
CA GLN A 30 -26.09 33.72 -61.13
C GLN A 30 -26.93 32.50 -60.74
N ASP A 31 -26.43 31.31 -61.07
CA ASP A 31 -27.06 30.02 -60.72
C ASP A 31 -26.11 29.13 -59.91
N GLN A 32 -26.63 27.99 -59.45
CA GLN A 32 -25.86 27.04 -58.63
C GLN A 32 -24.57 26.56 -59.32
N TRP A 33 -24.60 26.39 -60.64
CA TRP A 33 -23.48 25.82 -61.40
C TRP A 33 -22.40 26.85 -61.62
N SER A 34 -22.75 28.05 -62.05
CA SER A 34 -21.78 29.14 -62.22
C SER A 34 -21.14 29.55 -60.89
N ALA A 35 -21.92 29.61 -59.80
CA ALA A 35 -21.41 29.85 -58.45
C ALA A 35 -20.42 28.76 -58.01
N SER A 36 -20.75 27.48 -58.26
CA SER A 36 -19.88 26.35 -57.90
C SER A 36 -18.58 26.35 -58.72
N ALA A 37 -18.65 26.61 -60.03
CA ALA A 37 -17.47 26.71 -60.88
C ALA A 37 -16.52 27.82 -60.41
N LEU A 38 -17.06 29.00 -60.11
CA LEU A 38 -16.26 30.12 -59.60
C LEU A 38 -15.66 29.82 -58.23
N PHE A 39 -16.43 29.25 -57.29
CA PHE A 39 -15.95 28.91 -55.95
C PHE A 39 -14.73 27.99 -55.98
N TRP A 40 -14.78 26.91 -56.77
CA TRP A 40 -13.68 25.94 -56.80
C TRP A 40 -12.41 26.47 -57.47
N VAL A 41 -12.53 27.38 -58.44
CA VAL A 41 -11.38 28.07 -59.04
C VAL A 41 -10.77 29.06 -58.05
N LEU A 42 -11.60 29.85 -57.36
CA LEU A 42 -11.16 30.76 -56.29
C LEU A 42 -10.48 30.00 -55.15
N LYS A 43 -10.99 28.82 -54.78
CA LYS A 43 -10.42 27.94 -53.76
C LYS A 43 -8.99 27.51 -54.10
N ASP A 44 -8.74 27.07 -55.34
CA ASP A 44 -7.40 26.63 -55.75
C ASP A 44 -6.43 27.81 -55.88
N LEU A 45 -6.90 28.97 -56.36
CA LEU A 45 -6.11 30.21 -56.37
C LEU A 45 -5.79 30.68 -54.94
N ALA A 46 -6.76 30.68 -54.02
CA ALA A 46 -6.54 31.03 -52.62
C ALA A 46 -5.50 30.10 -51.99
N THR A 47 -5.60 28.79 -52.25
CA THR A 47 -4.61 27.79 -51.80
C THR A 47 -3.21 28.15 -52.33
N GLN A 48 -3.09 28.49 -53.61
CA GLN A 48 -1.81 28.89 -54.21
C GLN A 48 -1.25 30.17 -53.56
N GLN A 49 -2.08 31.20 -53.37
CA GLN A 49 -1.63 32.47 -52.78
C GLN A 49 -1.24 32.33 -51.30
N ILE A 50 -1.92 31.45 -50.54
CA ILE A 50 -1.54 31.10 -49.16
C ILE A 50 -0.16 30.44 -49.16
N ASN A 51 0.09 29.46 -50.03
CA ASN A 51 1.38 28.78 -50.15
C ASN A 51 2.52 29.70 -50.61
N GLU A 52 2.21 30.75 -51.39
CA GLU A 52 3.16 31.77 -51.85
C GLU A 52 3.31 32.95 -50.86
N GLU A 53 2.70 32.87 -49.66
CA GLU A 53 2.71 33.90 -48.61
C GLU A 53 2.13 35.27 -49.01
N LYS A 54 1.32 35.33 -50.07
CA LYS A 54 0.70 36.57 -50.58
C LYS A 54 -0.61 36.88 -49.87
N ARG A 55 -0.49 37.37 -48.62
CA ARG A 55 -1.62 37.56 -47.69
C ARG A 55 -2.75 38.46 -48.21
N GLU A 56 -2.46 39.62 -48.78
CA GLU A 56 -3.51 40.53 -49.26
C GLU A 56 -4.33 39.93 -50.41
N GLU A 57 -3.67 39.18 -51.30
CA GLU A 57 -4.33 38.55 -52.45
C GLU A 57 -5.17 37.35 -52.01
N ALA A 58 -4.63 36.50 -51.13
CA ALA A 58 -5.37 35.40 -50.52
C ALA A 58 -6.62 35.89 -49.76
N GLN A 59 -6.50 36.97 -48.97
CA GLN A 59 -7.64 37.52 -48.23
C GLN A 59 -8.75 38.02 -49.16
N ARG A 60 -8.41 38.71 -50.25
CA ARG A 60 -9.41 39.13 -51.26
C ARG A 60 -10.13 37.95 -51.90
N LEU A 61 -9.41 36.85 -52.14
CA LEU A 61 -10.02 35.64 -52.71
C LEU A 61 -10.97 34.98 -51.70
N LEU A 62 -10.62 34.92 -50.42
CA LEU A 62 -11.49 34.39 -49.36
C LEU A 62 -12.78 35.22 -49.21
N GLU A 63 -12.68 36.55 -49.20
CA GLU A 63 -13.84 37.46 -49.16
C GLU A 63 -14.78 37.24 -50.37
N GLN A 64 -14.22 37.01 -51.57
CA GLN A 64 -15.02 36.67 -52.75
C GLN A 64 -15.72 35.32 -52.60
N MET A 65 -15.03 34.32 -52.05
CA MET A 65 -15.62 33.00 -51.81
C MET A 65 -16.80 33.06 -50.83
N GLU A 66 -16.76 33.93 -49.82
CA GLU A 66 -17.86 34.13 -48.87
C GLU A 66 -19.10 34.73 -49.52
N GLN A 67 -18.91 35.69 -50.42
CA GLN A 67 -20.02 36.34 -51.12
C GLN A 67 -20.78 35.38 -52.03
N ILE A 68 -20.11 34.35 -52.55
CA ILE A 68 -20.71 33.40 -53.52
C ILE A 68 -21.24 32.11 -52.86
N VAL A 69 -20.79 31.75 -51.65
CA VAL A 69 -21.10 30.45 -51.02
C VAL A 69 -22.61 30.22 -50.87
N GLY A 70 -23.38 31.27 -50.59
CA GLY A 70 -24.84 31.22 -50.44
C GLY A 70 -25.60 30.89 -51.72
N TYR A 71 -24.99 31.03 -52.89
CA TYR A 71 -25.60 30.76 -54.20
C TYR A 71 -25.37 29.34 -54.70
N MET A 72 -24.61 28.51 -53.96
CA MET A 72 -24.25 27.14 -54.35
C MET A 72 -25.34 26.09 -54.06
N GLY A 73 -26.49 26.49 -53.51
CA GLY A 73 -27.62 25.58 -53.28
C GLY A 73 -27.23 24.34 -52.47
N ALA A 74 -27.43 23.15 -53.04
CA ALA A 74 -27.19 21.87 -52.36
C ALA A 74 -25.71 21.60 -51.98
N THR A 75 -24.75 22.29 -52.61
CA THR A 75 -23.31 22.13 -52.34
C THR A 75 -22.74 23.18 -51.38
N ALA A 76 -23.58 24.12 -50.88
CA ALA A 76 -23.15 25.19 -50.00
C ALA A 76 -22.45 24.67 -48.72
N ASN A 77 -22.94 23.58 -48.12
CA ASN A 77 -22.31 23.01 -46.90
C ASN A 77 -20.85 22.59 -47.13
N VAL A 78 -20.57 21.88 -48.23
CA VAL A 78 -19.21 21.42 -48.58
C VAL A 78 -18.28 22.60 -48.90
N ALA A 79 -18.84 23.64 -49.52
CA ALA A 79 -18.13 24.88 -49.80
C ALA A 79 -17.82 25.64 -48.50
N GLN A 80 -18.77 25.69 -47.57
CA GLN A 80 -18.59 26.32 -46.26
C GLN A 80 -17.50 25.62 -45.44
N GLU A 81 -17.47 24.27 -45.45
CA GLU A 81 -16.39 23.48 -44.85
C GLU A 81 -15.03 23.81 -45.49
N SER A 82 -14.96 23.84 -46.83
CA SER A 82 -13.73 24.17 -47.56
C SER A 82 -13.23 25.58 -47.28
N LEU A 83 -14.16 26.55 -47.17
CA LEU A 83 -13.87 27.94 -46.86
C LEU A 83 -13.35 28.08 -45.42
N SER A 84 -13.95 27.35 -44.48
CA SER A 84 -13.50 27.32 -43.09
C SER A 84 -12.08 26.73 -42.96
N ALA A 85 -11.77 25.68 -43.72
CA ALA A 85 -10.43 25.09 -43.76
C ALA A 85 -9.38 26.06 -44.30
N LEU A 86 -9.67 26.75 -45.42
CA LEU A 86 -8.75 27.74 -45.97
C LEU A 86 -8.55 28.96 -45.06
N ARG A 87 -9.59 29.39 -44.35
CA ARG A 87 -9.47 30.45 -43.35
C ARG A 87 -8.51 30.06 -42.23
N MET A 88 -8.51 28.80 -41.80
CA MET A 88 -7.55 28.31 -40.81
C MET A 88 -6.11 28.34 -41.34
N GLU A 89 -5.89 27.94 -42.60
CA GLU A 89 -4.56 28.02 -43.24
C GLU A 89 -4.05 29.45 -43.43
N PHE A 90 -4.95 30.44 -43.47
CA PHE A 90 -4.59 31.85 -43.50
C PHE A 90 -4.05 32.38 -42.17
N ILE A 91 -4.32 31.69 -41.05
CA ILE A 91 -3.83 32.08 -39.73
C ILE A 91 -2.32 31.83 -39.65
N PRO A 92 -1.51 32.84 -39.25
CA PRO A 92 -0.06 32.68 -39.12
C PRO A 92 0.30 31.46 -38.26
N HIS A 93 1.28 30.68 -38.74
CA HIS A 93 1.78 29.47 -38.09
C HIS A 93 0.78 28.33 -37.91
N TYR A 94 -0.46 28.39 -38.42
CA TYR A 94 -1.45 27.31 -38.19
C TYR A 94 -0.95 25.93 -38.63
N SER A 95 -0.51 25.79 -39.89
CA SER A 95 -0.02 24.53 -40.44
C SER A 95 1.30 24.07 -39.79
N GLU A 96 2.18 25.03 -39.53
CA GLU A 96 3.48 24.80 -38.87
C GLU A 96 3.29 24.31 -37.43
N LEU A 97 2.45 24.97 -36.65
CA LEU A 97 2.13 24.63 -35.27
C LEU A 97 1.43 23.27 -35.18
N ALA A 98 0.50 22.97 -36.09
CA ALA A 98 -0.14 21.66 -36.17
C ALA A 98 0.88 20.54 -36.46
N SER A 99 1.81 20.78 -37.38
CA SER A 99 2.91 19.85 -37.69
C SER A 99 3.82 19.63 -36.47
N LEU A 100 4.22 20.71 -35.79
CA LEU A 100 5.05 20.65 -34.59
C LEU A 100 4.36 19.94 -33.43
N ALA A 101 3.05 20.14 -33.24
CA ALA A 101 2.27 19.43 -32.23
C ALA A 101 2.28 17.91 -32.49
N GLU A 102 2.06 17.50 -33.74
CA GLU A 102 2.10 16.08 -34.11
C GLU A 102 3.51 15.48 -34.01
N GLU A 103 4.55 16.27 -34.32
CA GLU A 103 5.94 15.88 -34.09
C GLU A 103 6.23 15.67 -32.59
N ALA A 104 5.84 16.62 -31.74
CA ALA A 104 6.04 16.59 -30.30
C ALA A 104 5.37 15.36 -29.63
N LYS A 105 4.18 14.96 -30.13
CA LYS A 105 3.50 13.75 -29.68
C LYS A 105 4.27 12.48 -29.99
N LYS A 106 4.79 12.37 -31.22
CA LYS A 106 5.44 11.15 -31.72
C LYS A 106 6.89 11.01 -31.27
N THR A 107 7.60 12.12 -31.14
CA THR A 107 9.03 12.08 -30.85
C THR A 107 9.30 11.61 -29.42
N LYS A 108 10.29 10.71 -29.30
CA LYS A 108 10.84 10.27 -28.02
C LYS A 108 12.00 11.14 -27.56
N ASN A 109 12.53 12.01 -28.44
CA ASN A 109 13.64 12.89 -28.11
C ASN A 109 13.13 14.05 -27.25
N ARG A 110 13.43 14.01 -25.95
CA ARG A 110 13.03 15.06 -25.01
C ARG A 110 13.56 16.43 -25.44
N VAL A 111 14.83 16.52 -25.86
CA VAL A 111 15.46 17.79 -26.28
C VAL A 111 14.67 18.42 -27.42
N ARG A 112 14.27 17.62 -28.40
CA ARG A 112 13.43 18.09 -29.52
C ARG A 112 12.08 18.62 -29.05
N VAL A 113 11.44 17.99 -28.06
CA VAL A 113 10.18 18.52 -27.48
C VAL A 113 10.40 19.87 -26.81
N LYS A 114 11.53 20.06 -26.11
CA LYS A 114 11.87 21.35 -25.50
C LYS A 114 12.17 22.43 -26.53
N GLU A 115 12.87 22.09 -27.62
CA GLU A 115 13.08 23.01 -28.76
C GLU A 115 11.75 23.45 -29.35
N ILE A 116 10.86 22.49 -29.66
CA ILE A 116 9.51 22.78 -30.19
C ILE A 116 8.75 23.71 -29.24
N PHE A 117 8.72 23.36 -27.94
CA PHE A 117 8.04 24.18 -26.94
C PHE A 117 8.58 25.62 -26.91
N ASN A 118 9.90 25.80 -26.83
CA ASN A 118 10.53 27.13 -26.79
C ASN A 118 10.21 27.95 -28.04
N THR A 119 10.33 27.36 -29.24
CA THR A 119 10.00 28.05 -30.50
C THR A 119 8.54 28.49 -30.52
N THR A 120 7.61 27.61 -30.11
CA THR A 120 6.20 27.97 -30.10
C THR A 120 5.84 28.96 -29.00
N LEU A 121 6.56 28.94 -27.88
CA LEU A 121 6.39 29.91 -26.80
C LEU A 121 6.80 31.32 -27.25
N GLU A 122 7.90 31.44 -28.00
CA GLU A 122 8.30 32.72 -28.61
C GLU A 122 7.18 33.28 -29.49
N TRP A 123 6.55 32.47 -30.35
CA TRP A 123 5.42 32.91 -31.17
C TRP A 123 4.20 33.33 -30.36
N LEU A 124 3.95 32.63 -29.24
CA LEU A 124 2.85 32.93 -28.34
C LEU A 124 3.06 34.29 -27.67
N GLU A 125 4.29 34.59 -27.24
CA GLU A 125 4.67 35.80 -26.52
C GLU A 125 4.88 37.02 -27.45
N GLU A 126 5.34 36.83 -28.69
CA GLU A 126 5.62 37.89 -29.66
C GLU A 126 4.40 38.76 -30.01
N SER A 127 3.20 38.16 -30.00
CA SER A 127 1.99 38.84 -30.50
C SER A 127 1.42 39.89 -29.55
N ASN A 128 1.80 39.88 -28.25
CA ASN A 128 1.17 40.67 -27.16
C ASN A 128 -0.38 40.62 -27.14
N ALA A 129 -0.97 39.69 -27.88
CA ALA A 129 -2.39 39.50 -28.09
C ALA A 129 -2.71 38.02 -27.83
N THR A 130 -3.95 37.73 -27.49
CA THR A 130 -4.39 36.34 -27.38
C THR A 130 -4.29 35.72 -28.79
N PRO A 131 -3.62 34.56 -28.97
CA PRO A 131 -3.55 33.93 -30.27
C PRO A 131 -4.96 33.57 -30.76
N ASP A 132 -5.13 33.43 -32.06
CA ASP A 132 -6.40 32.96 -32.64
C ASP A 132 -6.82 31.62 -32.00
N GLU A 133 -8.10 31.48 -31.66
CA GLU A 133 -8.63 30.29 -30.97
C GLU A 133 -8.37 29.00 -31.76
N ALA A 134 -8.25 29.07 -33.09
CA ALA A 134 -7.90 27.92 -33.92
C ALA A 134 -6.50 27.35 -33.62
N LEU A 135 -5.58 28.15 -33.06
CA LEU A 135 -4.23 27.73 -32.69
C LEU A 135 -4.17 27.07 -31.30
N HIS A 136 -5.17 27.32 -30.46
CA HIS A 136 -5.14 26.91 -29.04
C HIS A 136 -4.97 25.39 -28.85
N PRO A 137 -5.65 24.51 -29.61
CA PRO A 137 -5.47 23.06 -29.46
C PRO A 137 -4.04 22.59 -29.71
N ALA A 138 -3.36 23.17 -30.71
CA ALA A 138 -2.00 22.80 -31.05
C ALA A 138 -1.00 23.28 -29.99
N TYR A 139 -1.16 24.52 -29.51
CA TYR A 139 -0.39 25.02 -28.36
C TYR A 139 -0.59 24.16 -27.11
N ALA A 140 -1.83 23.84 -26.79
CA ALA A 140 -2.18 23.05 -25.61
C ALA A 140 -1.53 21.67 -25.63
N GLU A 141 -1.52 21.00 -26.78
CA GLU A 141 -0.89 19.69 -26.93
C GLU A 141 0.64 19.77 -26.83
N ILE A 142 1.27 20.83 -27.35
CA ILE A 142 2.72 21.06 -27.22
C ILE A 142 3.11 21.32 -25.76
N ILE A 143 2.36 22.19 -25.07
CA ILE A 143 2.56 22.47 -23.64
C ILE A 143 2.42 21.19 -22.81
N TYR A 144 1.38 20.39 -23.06
CA TYR A 144 1.21 19.09 -22.42
C TYR A 144 2.41 18.19 -22.68
N CYS A 145 2.84 18.04 -23.94
CA CYS A 145 3.98 17.22 -24.32
C CYS A 145 5.28 17.64 -23.63
N PHE A 146 5.50 18.94 -23.46
CA PHE A 146 6.62 19.49 -22.72
C PHE A 146 6.52 19.14 -21.23
N LEU A 147 5.43 19.56 -20.57
CA LEU A 147 5.24 19.35 -19.13
C LEU A 147 5.28 17.87 -18.75
N SER A 148 4.64 16.99 -19.52
CA SER A 148 4.60 15.54 -19.26
C SER A 148 5.98 14.87 -19.30
N ARG A 149 6.98 15.52 -19.91
CA ARG A 149 8.37 15.01 -20.02
C ARG A 149 9.34 15.72 -19.09
N TYR A 150 9.00 16.95 -18.67
CA TYR A 150 9.96 17.86 -18.05
C TYR A 150 9.60 18.34 -16.65
N TYR A 151 8.38 18.14 -16.14
CA TYR A 151 7.99 18.71 -14.83
C TYR A 151 8.97 18.35 -13.67
N GLN A 152 9.63 17.19 -13.70
CA GLN A 152 10.63 16.78 -12.69
C GLN A 152 12.06 17.33 -12.94
N HIS A 153 12.27 18.03 -14.04
CA HIS A 153 13.58 18.42 -14.57
C HIS A 153 13.69 19.92 -14.86
N ILE A 154 12.67 20.69 -14.49
CA ILE A 154 12.60 22.15 -14.66
C ILE A 154 12.32 22.81 -13.31
N PRO A 155 12.74 24.06 -13.10
CA PRO A 155 12.37 24.82 -11.91
C PRO A 155 10.86 25.07 -11.86
N PHE A 156 10.34 25.36 -10.67
CA PHE A 156 8.92 25.61 -10.45
C PHE A 156 8.39 26.76 -11.32
N GLU A 157 9.18 27.80 -11.52
CA GLU A 157 8.79 28.98 -12.31
C GLU A 157 8.54 28.64 -13.79
N GLU A 158 9.35 27.75 -14.38
CA GLU A 158 9.18 27.28 -15.76
C GLU A 158 7.93 26.39 -15.87
N PHE A 159 7.68 25.52 -14.88
CA PHE A 159 6.44 24.74 -14.79
C PHE A 159 5.20 25.64 -14.67
N ALA A 160 5.20 26.56 -13.71
CA ALA A 160 4.09 27.46 -13.45
C ALA A 160 3.80 28.35 -14.66
N GLY A 161 4.84 28.88 -15.30
CA GLY A 161 4.74 29.64 -16.54
C GLY A 161 4.05 28.83 -17.64
N ALA A 162 4.57 27.65 -17.98
CA ALA A 162 3.98 26.79 -19.02
C ALA A 162 2.53 26.37 -18.69
N TYR A 163 2.23 26.03 -17.43
CA TYR A 163 0.88 25.64 -17.03
C TYR A 163 -0.11 26.82 -17.10
N ASN A 164 0.32 28.03 -16.72
CA ASN A 164 -0.49 29.24 -16.85
C ASN A 164 -0.80 29.59 -18.31
N HIS A 165 0.17 29.42 -19.21
CA HIS A 165 -0.09 29.54 -20.65
C HIS A 165 -1.18 28.58 -21.10
N TYR A 166 -1.14 27.31 -20.67
CA TYR A 166 -2.19 26.34 -20.97
C TYR A 166 -3.56 26.78 -20.44
N LEU A 167 -3.63 27.25 -19.18
CA LEU A 167 -4.89 27.68 -18.57
C LEU A 167 -5.54 28.86 -19.32
N ALA A 168 -4.72 29.76 -19.89
CA ALA A 168 -5.15 30.92 -20.66
C ALA A 168 -5.71 30.57 -22.06
N LEU A 169 -5.50 29.35 -22.56
CA LEU A 169 -6.01 28.92 -23.87
C LEU A 169 -7.49 28.45 -23.79
N HIS A 170 -8.33 28.91 -24.71
CA HIS A 170 -9.73 28.54 -24.86
C HIS A 170 -9.92 27.20 -25.60
N ASN A 171 -9.43 26.12 -25.00
CA ASN A 171 -9.64 24.76 -25.50
C ASN A 171 -11.02 24.22 -25.13
N GLU A 172 -11.50 23.21 -25.86
CA GLU A 172 -12.68 22.43 -25.48
C GLU A 172 -12.48 21.80 -24.10
N ARG A 173 -13.42 22.07 -23.19
CA ARG A 173 -13.45 21.58 -21.81
C ARG A 173 -14.90 21.16 -21.47
N PRO A 174 -15.12 20.00 -20.83
CA PRO A 174 -14.11 19.01 -20.44
C PRO A 174 -13.55 18.23 -21.64
N SER A 175 -12.30 17.76 -21.57
CA SER A 175 -11.65 16.97 -22.62
C SER A 175 -10.56 16.06 -22.06
N GLU A 176 -10.15 15.04 -22.81
CA GLU A 176 -9.08 14.11 -22.39
C GLU A 176 -7.76 14.84 -22.12
N LEU A 177 -7.39 15.79 -22.97
CA LEU A 177 -6.22 16.63 -22.76
C LEU A 177 -6.29 17.40 -21.44
N HIS A 178 -7.47 17.92 -21.09
CA HIS A 178 -7.67 18.65 -19.84
C HIS A 178 -7.53 17.74 -18.60
N SER A 179 -8.07 16.52 -18.64
CA SER A 179 -7.84 15.50 -17.59
C SER A 179 -6.36 15.11 -17.48
N ARG A 180 -5.66 14.94 -18.62
CA ARG A 180 -4.20 14.66 -18.64
C ARG A 180 -3.39 15.80 -18.03
N MET A 181 -3.80 17.05 -18.25
CA MET A 181 -3.19 18.22 -17.61
C MET A 181 -3.44 18.29 -16.10
N LEU A 182 -4.59 17.83 -15.62
CA LEU A 182 -4.84 17.70 -14.18
C LEU A 182 -3.95 16.61 -13.56
N LYS A 183 -3.77 15.48 -14.25
CA LYS A 183 -2.85 14.42 -13.79
C LYS A 183 -1.42 14.96 -13.64
N ILE A 184 -0.94 15.76 -14.58
CA ILE A 184 0.36 16.45 -14.45
C ILE A 184 0.39 17.35 -13.22
N ALA A 185 -0.68 18.11 -12.94
CA ALA A 185 -0.73 18.99 -11.77
C ALA A 185 -0.64 18.21 -10.44
N VAL A 186 -1.32 17.06 -10.34
CA VAL A 186 -1.22 16.16 -9.17
C VAL A 186 0.21 15.65 -8.99
N GLU A 187 0.86 15.20 -10.07
CA GLU A 187 2.25 14.74 -10.02
C GLU A 187 3.23 15.89 -9.70
N ALA A 188 2.99 17.07 -10.25
CA ALA A 188 3.77 18.27 -10.00
C ALA A 188 3.66 18.73 -8.54
N LYS A 189 2.49 18.61 -7.88
CA LYS A 189 2.37 18.90 -6.45
C LYS A 189 3.29 18.01 -5.61
N ARG A 190 3.46 16.75 -5.97
CA ARG A 190 4.42 15.84 -5.29
C ARG A 190 5.87 16.26 -5.53
N ALA A 191 6.20 16.78 -6.71
CA ALA A 191 7.55 17.19 -7.06
C ALA A 191 7.95 18.56 -6.45
N PHE A 192 7.04 19.54 -6.49
CA PHE A 192 7.30 20.92 -6.06
C PHE A 192 6.86 21.20 -4.62
N GLY A 193 6.01 20.35 -4.03
CA GLY A 193 5.51 20.51 -2.66
C GLY A 193 4.90 21.89 -2.42
N HIS A 194 5.36 22.56 -1.36
CA HIS A 194 4.89 23.87 -0.93
C HIS A 194 5.05 25.01 -1.96
N HIS A 195 5.87 24.84 -3.01
CA HIS A 195 5.96 25.86 -4.06
C HIS A 195 4.71 25.91 -4.94
N LEU A 196 4.00 24.79 -5.10
CA LEU A 196 2.77 24.71 -5.88
C LEU A 196 1.55 24.70 -4.95
N ASN A 197 0.74 25.75 -5.00
CA ASN A 197 -0.59 25.75 -4.39
C ASN A 197 -1.56 24.98 -5.32
N PHE A 198 -1.85 23.74 -4.96
CA PHE A 198 -2.67 22.85 -5.76
C PHE A 198 -4.15 23.24 -5.74
N VAL A 199 -4.67 23.73 -4.60
CA VAL A 199 -6.07 24.14 -4.49
C VAL A 199 -6.38 25.35 -5.38
N GLU A 200 -5.47 26.33 -5.44
CA GLU A 200 -5.57 27.48 -6.32
C GLU A 200 -5.48 27.05 -7.79
N LEU A 201 -4.52 26.19 -8.14
CA LEU A 201 -4.40 25.64 -9.50
C LEU A 201 -5.66 24.88 -9.89
N LEU A 202 -6.20 24.03 -9.01
CA LEU A 202 -7.42 23.26 -9.24
C LEU A 202 -8.63 24.18 -9.43
N SER A 203 -8.70 25.29 -8.68
CA SER A 203 -9.73 26.31 -8.88
C SER A 203 -9.64 26.96 -10.26
N LYS A 204 -8.43 27.25 -10.75
CA LYS A 204 -8.21 27.80 -12.10
C LYS A 204 -8.45 26.78 -13.21
N TRP A 205 -8.14 25.51 -12.96
CA TRP A 205 -8.41 24.38 -13.86
C TRP A 205 -9.92 24.14 -14.01
N GLY A 206 -10.66 24.21 -12.90
CA GLY A 206 -12.12 24.18 -12.85
C GLY A 206 -12.71 22.80 -12.56
N TYR A 207 -13.19 22.59 -11.33
CA TYR A 207 -13.76 21.34 -10.81
C TYR A 207 -14.81 20.68 -11.72
N ALA A 208 -15.66 21.49 -12.37
CA ALA A 208 -16.73 21.02 -13.25
C ALA A 208 -16.21 20.33 -14.53
N ASN A 209 -14.91 20.41 -14.82
CA ASN A 209 -14.30 19.79 -15.99
C ASN A 209 -13.85 18.34 -15.78
N LEU A 210 -14.08 17.76 -14.59
CA LEU A 210 -13.86 16.33 -14.36
C LEU A 210 -14.85 15.50 -15.19
N ARG A 211 -14.32 14.54 -15.95
CA ARG A 211 -15.12 13.65 -16.79
C ARG A 211 -15.55 12.41 -16.03
N GLN A 212 -16.52 11.68 -16.58
CA GLN A 212 -16.93 10.40 -16.02
C GLN A 212 -15.78 9.38 -16.01
N GLU A 213 -14.90 9.42 -17.01
CA GLU A 213 -13.71 8.58 -17.10
C GLU A 213 -12.69 8.87 -15.98
N ASP A 214 -12.67 10.10 -15.44
CA ASP A 214 -11.75 10.49 -14.37
C ASP A 214 -12.14 9.87 -13.01
N TRP A 215 -13.31 9.24 -12.93
CA TRP A 215 -13.80 8.43 -11.82
C TRP A 215 -13.65 6.93 -12.04
N GLN A 216 -13.00 6.50 -13.13
CA GLN A 216 -12.75 5.08 -13.38
C GLN A 216 -11.40 4.66 -12.82
N ARG A 217 -11.41 3.64 -11.96
CA ARG A 217 -10.19 3.04 -11.43
C ARG A 217 -9.51 2.15 -12.48
N GLY A 218 -8.19 2.27 -12.59
CA GLY A 218 -7.37 1.44 -13.46
C GLY A 218 -7.05 0.07 -12.86
N LYS A 219 -6.53 -0.84 -13.67
CA LYS A 219 -5.95 -2.11 -13.18
C LYS A 219 -4.46 -1.89 -12.91
N ALA A 220 -4.04 -1.92 -11.65
CA ALA A 220 -2.62 -2.01 -11.35
C ALA A 220 -2.14 -3.47 -11.46
N GLY A 221 -0.82 -3.67 -11.58
CA GLY A 221 -0.24 -5.02 -11.57
C GLY A 221 -0.51 -5.74 -10.23
N TYR A 222 -0.48 -7.08 -10.23
CA TYR A 222 -0.59 -7.91 -9.03
C TYR A 222 -1.88 -7.77 -8.19
N GLY A 223 -3.00 -7.38 -8.81
CA GLY A 223 -4.30 -7.37 -8.13
C GLY A 223 -4.56 -6.11 -7.29
N ASP A 224 -3.65 -5.13 -7.34
CA ASP A 224 -3.89 -3.77 -6.88
C ASP A 224 -4.74 -3.00 -7.90
N ILE A 225 -5.41 -1.96 -7.43
CA ILE A 225 -6.27 -1.10 -8.25
C ILE A 225 -5.61 0.28 -8.33
N GLU A 226 -5.39 0.79 -9.54
CA GLU A 226 -4.92 2.17 -9.73
C GLU A 226 -6.10 3.09 -9.42
N ARG A 227 -5.88 4.11 -8.58
CA ARG A 227 -6.94 5.02 -8.15
C ARG A 227 -7.46 5.85 -9.31
N ALA A 228 -8.71 6.28 -9.21
CA ALA A 228 -9.27 7.21 -10.17
C ALA A 228 -8.64 8.61 -9.97
N LEU A 229 -8.56 9.40 -11.04
CA LEU A 229 -7.98 10.74 -10.98
C LEU A 229 -8.73 11.64 -9.99
N GLY A 230 -10.06 11.56 -9.96
CA GLY A 230 -10.88 12.31 -9.00
C GLY A 230 -10.54 12.01 -7.53
N GLU A 231 -10.20 10.76 -7.21
CA GLU A 231 -9.77 10.36 -5.86
C GLU A 231 -8.41 10.97 -5.51
N GLU A 232 -7.45 10.95 -6.45
CA GLU A 232 -6.14 11.55 -6.22
C GLU A 232 -6.23 13.06 -6.03
N VAL A 233 -7.04 13.74 -6.83
CA VAL A 233 -7.26 15.19 -6.74
C VAL A 233 -7.86 15.57 -5.39
N LEU A 234 -8.91 14.87 -4.94
CA LEU A 234 -9.52 15.08 -3.64
C LEU A 234 -8.50 14.87 -2.51
N PHE A 235 -7.76 13.77 -2.56
CA PHE A 235 -6.76 13.45 -1.54
C PHE A 235 -5.66 14.51 -1.50
N THR A 236 -5.11 14.92 -2.65
CA THR A 236 -4.08 15.95 -2.73
C THR A 236 -4.57 17.30 -2.22
N ALA A 237 -5.75 17.76 -2.65
CA ALA A 237 -6.33 19.04 -2.21
C ALA A 237 -6.62 19.05 -0.70
N THR A 238 -7.25 17.99 -0.17
CA THR A 238 -7.55 17.92 1.27
C THR A 238 -6.28 17.79 2.12
N THR A 239 -5.23 17.12 1.62
CA THR A 239 -3.92 17.08 2.29
C THR A 239 -3.33 18.48 2.40
N GLU A 240 -3.30 19.25 1.29
CA GLU A 240 -2.76 20.62 1.28
C GLU A 240 -3.49 21.52 2.26
N LEU A 241 -4.84 21.55 2.23
CA LEU A 241 -5.62 22.35 3.17
C LEU A 241 -5.39 21.97 4.63
N THR A 242 -5.15 20.69 4.91
CA THR A 242 -4.86 20.20 6.26
C THR A 242 -3.49 20.66 6.74
N VAL A 243 -2.47 20.59 5.87
CA VAL A 243 -1.11 21.07 6.18
C VAL A 243 -1.09 22.58 6.39
N GLU A 244 -1.82 23.33 5.57
CA GLU A 244 -1.92 24.80 5.66
C GLU A 244 -2.86 25.28 6.78
N GLU A 245 -3.55 24.36 7.46
CA GLU A 245 -4.54 24.67 8.49
C GLU A 245 -5.60 25.66 7.99
N SER A 246 -6.06 25.46 6.75
CA SER A 246 -7.01 26.38 6.11
C SER A 246 -8.33 26.44 6.89
N LYS A 247 -8.79 27.65 7.17
CA LYS A 247 -10.08 27.88 7.85
C LYS A 247 -11.28 27.73 6.93
N GLU A 248 -11.05 27.78 5.62
CA GLU A 248 -12.10 27.72 4.61
C GLU A 248 -11.85 26.55 3.66
N VAL A 249 -12.88 25.72 3.51
CA VAL A 249 -12.90 24.62 2.54
C VAL A 249 -13.74 25.07 1.35
N PRO A 250 -13.21 25.11 0.11
CA PRO A 250 -13.97 25.53 -1.05
C PRO A 250 -15.20 24.65 -1.29
N GLU A 251 -16.37 25.26 -1.54
CA GLU A 251 -17.62 24.53 -1.84
C GLU A 251 -17.47 23.49 -2.98
N PRO A 252 -16.77 23.78 -4.10
CA PRO A 252 -16.55 22.77 -5.14
C PRO A 252 -15.77 21.53 -4.66
N LEU A 253 -14.93 21.67 -3.64
CA LEU A 253 -14.21 20.55 -3.04
C LEU A 253 -15.13 19.68 -2.17
N LEU A 254 -16.15 20.27 -1.53
CA LEU A 254 -17.19 19.52 -0.82
C LEU A 254 -18.03 18.68 -1.80
N GLN A 255 -18.35 19.24 -2.98
CA GLN A 255 -19.00 18.48 -4.04
C GLN A 255 -18.11 17.33 -4.53
N LEU A 256 -16.81 17.58 -4.72
CA LEU A 256 -15.85 16.54 -5.11
C LEU A 256 -15.79 15.40 -4.08
N LEU A 257 -15.83 15.72 -2.78
CA LEU A 257 -15.94 14.73 -1.71
C LEU A 257 -17.24 13.92 -1.82
N SER A 258 -18.37 14.59 -2.05
CA SER A 258 -19.67 13.93 -2.22
C SER A 258 -19.64 12.93 -3.39
N ASP A 259 -19.06 13.34 -4.51
CA ASP A 259 -18.92 12.48 -5.70
C ASP A 259 -18.01 11.27 -5.37
N ALA A 260 -16.86 11.50 -4.74
CA ALA A 260 -15.94 10.42 -4.35
C ALA A 260 -16.59 9.40 -3.41
N ILE A 261 -17.36 9.85 -2.40
CA ILE A 261 -18.07 8.96 -1.47
C ILE A 261 -19.20 8.20 -2.19
N SER A 262 -19.86 8.82 -3.18
CA SER A 262 -20.87 8.15 -3.99
C SER A 262 -20.28 7.01 -4.83
N TYR A 263 -19.12 7.24 -5.45
CA TYR A 263 -18.45 6.20 -6.25
C TYR A 263 -17.73 5.15 -5.39
N PHE A 264 -17.15 5.56 -4.26
CA PHE A 264 -16.25 4.74 -3.43
C PHE A 264 -16.55 4.88 -1.92
N PRO A 265 -17.72 4.42 -1.45
CA PRO A 265 -18.17 4.66 -0.08
C PRO A 265 -17.26 4.06 0.99
N GLU A 266 -16.64 2.92 0.72
CA GLU A 266 -15.77 2.20 1.68
C GLU A 266 -14.27 2.46 1.44
N ASP A 267 -13.90 3.39 0.56
CA ASP A 267 -12.49 3.69 0.31
C ASP A 267 -11.86 4.45 1.47
N SER A 268 -10.73 3.94 1.97
CA SER A 268 -10.07 4.49 3.15
C SER A 268 -9.50 5.90 2.94
N LEU A 269 -9.10 6.28 1.71
CA LEU A 269 -8.62 7.63 1.44
C LEU A 269 -9.77 8.61 1.22
N ALA A 270 -10.86 8.20 0.57
CA ALA A 270 -12.06 9.04 0.48
C ALA A 270 -12.62 9.35 1.88
N GLN A 271 -12.66 8.35 2.76
CA GLN A 271 -13.07 8.54 4.15
C GLN A 271 -12.05 9.36 4.95
N LEU A 272 -10.75 9.25 4.68
CA LEU A 272 -9.74 10.12 5.28
C LEU A 272 -9.90 11.58 4.84
N SER A 273 -10.13 11.85 3.56
CA SER A 273 -10.46 13.19 3.05
C SER A 273 -11.72 13.77 3.70
N LYS A 274 -12.73 12.93 3.97
CA LYS A 274 -13.91 13.32 4.75
C LYS A 274 -13.55 13.74 6.19
N ALA A 275 -12.73 12.96 6.88
CA ALA A 275 -12.30 13.27 8.24
C ALA A 275 -11.49 14.57 8.32
N ARG A 276 -10.61 14.81 7.33
CA ARG A 276 -9.87 16.08 7.18
C ARG A 276 -10.80 17.28 7.02
N ILE A 277 -11.77 17.18 6.12
CA ILE A 277 -12.75 18.25 5.89
C ILE A 277 -13.56 18.52 7.16
N MET A 278 -13.99 17.49 7.89
CA MET A 278 -14.67 17.66 9.18
C MET A 278 -13.80 18.43 10.18
N ALA A 279 -12.52 18.08 10.30
CA ALA A 279 -11.58 18.78 11.18
C ALA A 279 -11.41 20.26 10.76
N LEU A 280 -11.21 20.52 9.47
CA LEU A 280 -11.08 21.88 8.93
C LEU A 280 -12.34 22.74 9.14
N GLN A 281 -13.52 22.12 9.17
CA GLN A 281 -14.80 22.78 9.44
C GLN A 281 -15.10 22.95 10.95
N GLY A 282 -14.19 22.54 11.84
CA GLY A 282 -14.35 22.64 13.28
C GLY A 282 -15.21 21.54 13.91
N ALA A 283 -15.59 20.50 13.15
CA ALA A 283 -16.26 19.30 13.68
C ALA A 283 -15.22 18.32 14.24
N GLU A 284 -14.41 18.80 15.20
CA GLU A 284 -13.22 18.10 15.71
C GLU A 284 -13.57 16.77 16.38
N GLN A 285 -14.67 16.71 17.14
CA GLN A 285 -15.07 15.48 17.83
C GLN A 285 -15.51 14.40 16.84
N GLU A 286 -16.28 14.77 15.81
CA GLU A 286 -16.68 13.86 14.74
C GLU A 286 -15.47 13.40 13.92
N ALA A 287 -14.55 14.32 13.63
CA ALA A 287 -13.30 14.01 12.94
C ALA A 287 -12.45 13.02 13.76
N LEU A 288 -12.27 13.27 15.06
CA LEU A 288 -11.52 12.41 15.98
C LEU A 288 -12.06 10.96 15.95
N LEU A 289 -13.37 10.78 16.12
CA LEU A 289 -14.00 9.45 16.06
C LEU A 289 -13.81 8.78 14.69
N ARG A 290 -13.79 9.55 13.60
CA ARG A 290 -13.53 9.02 12.25
C ARG A 290 -12.08 8.59 12.09
N TYR A 291 -11.11 9.37 12.57
CA TYR A 291 -9.71 8.97 12.57
C TYR A 291 -9.50 7.68 13.36
N GLU A 292 -10.14 7.52 14.53
CA GLU A 292 -10.00 6.29 15.32
C GLU A 292 -10.40 5.02 14.56
N LEU A 293 -11.45 5.11 13.73
CA LEU A 293 -11.88 4.01 12.87
C LEU A 293 -10.90 3.80 11.70
N LEU A 294 -10.45 4.89 11.07
CA LEU A 294 -9.59 4.83 9.89
C LEU A 294 -8.19 4.28 10.21
N LEU A 295 -7.62 4.67 11.34
CA LEU A 295 -6.26 4.26 11.74
C LEU A 295 -6.13 2.75 11.99
N GLN A 296 -7.24 2.01 12.06
CA GLN A 296 -7.20 0.56 12.15
C GLN A 296 -6.74 -0.09 10.84
N ASP A 297 -7.08 0.48 9.68
CA ASP A 297 -6.83 -0.12 8.37
C ASP A 297 -6.07 0.79 7.38
N ASN A 298 -6.02 2.09 7.63
CA ASN A 298 -5.35 3.07 6.79
C ASN A 298 -3.81 3.00 6.96
N GLU A 299 -3.08 3.11 5.85
CA GLU A 299 -1.61 3.03 5.81
C GLU A 299 -0.94 4.42 5.63
N GLU A 300 -1.71 5.52 5.60
CA GLU A 300 -1.21 6.89 5.47
C GLU A 300 -0.59 7.38 6.79
N PRO A 301 0.74 7.58 6.88
CA PRO A 301 1.41 7.96 8.12
C PRO A 301 0.92 9.30 8.68
N MET A 302 0.60 10.25 7.79
CA MET A 302 0.10 11.58 8.17
C MET A 302 -1.21 11.51 8.98
N ALA A 303 -2.07 10.51 8.75
CA ALA A 303 -3.32 10.37 9.49
C ALA A 303 -3.10 10.21 11.00
N TRP A 304 -1.98 9.63 11.43
CA TRP A 304 -1.61 9.55 12.84
C TRP A 304 -1.25 10.94 13.41
N ALA A 305 -0.57 11.79 12.65
CA ALA A 305 -0.26 13.15 13.06
C ALA A 305 -1.54 14.01 13.13
N GLU A 306 -2.41 13.89 12.13
CA GLU A 306 -3.72 14.55 12.10
C GLU A 306 -4.57 14.17 13.32
N TYR A 307 -4.64 12.88 13.65
CA TYR A 307 -5.28 12.39 14.88
C TYR A 307 -4.63 12.95 16.15
N ALA A 308 -3.29 13.02 16.19
CA ALA A 308 -2.57 13.57 17.35
C ALA A 308 -2.94 15.04 17.62
N TYR A 309 -3.19 15.83 16.57
CA TYR A 309 -3.57 17.24 16.71
C TYR A 309 -4.99 17.43 17.26
N LEU A 310 -5.86 16.42 17.11
CA LEU A 310 -7.24 16.46 17.58
C LEU A 310 -7.43 15.88 18.99
N THR A 311 -6.57 14.96 19.43
CA THR A 311 -6.72 14.31 20.74
C THR A 311 -6.18 15.19 21.87
N ASP A 312 -6.95 15.34 22.95
CA ASP A 312 -6.56 16.09 24.15
C ASP A 312 -5.69 15.29 25.13
N ASP A 313 -5.64 13.97 24.99
CA ASP A 313 -4.83 13.12 25.87
C ASP A 313 -3.34 13.21 25.48
N PRO A 314 -2.45 13.69 26.37
CA PRO A 314 -1.04 13.92 26.03
C PRO A 314 -0.26 12.62 25.76
N GLU A 315 -0.63 11.49 26.37
CA GLU A 315 0.04 10.20 26.13
C GLU A 315 -0.39 9.61 24.78
N ILE A 316 -1.68 9.71 24.45
CA ILE A 316 -2.19 9.29 23.14
C ILE A 316 -1.63 10.20 22.04
N ARG A 317 -1.59 11.52 22.26
CA ARG A 317 -0.99 12.50 21.35
C ARG A 317 0.47 12.17 21.06
N LEU A 318 1.27 11.98 22.10
CA LEU A 318 2.68 11.59 22.00
C LEU A 318 2.83 10.28 21.24
N GLY A 319 2.01 9.27 21.55
CA GLY A 319 2.06 7.98 20.88
C GLY A 319 1.69 8.05 19.40
N ALA A 320 0.70 8.87 19.05
CA ALA A 320 0.26 9.07 17.68
C ALA A 320 1.31 9.83 16.84
N LEU A 321 1.98 10.84 17.40
CA LEU A 321 3.12 11.50 16.74
C LEU A 321 4.28 10.52 16.49
N CYS A 322 4.60 9.68 17.47
CA CYS A 322 5.58 8.61 17.30
C CYS A 322 5.16 7.61 16.21
N MET A 323 3.88 7.25 16.11
CA MET A 323 3.37 6.41 15.02
C MET A 323 3.58 7.05 13.65
N ALA A 324 3.23 8.34 13.50
CA ALA A 324 3.41 9.05 12.24
C ALA A 324 4.87 9.04 11.78
N LEU A 325 5.81 9.43 12.66
CA LEU A 325 7.24 9.50 12.35
C LEU A 325 7.89 8.12 12.15
N ARG A 326 7.31 7.07 12.72
CA ARG A 326 7.80 5.69 12.57
C ARG A 326 7.41 5.08 11.24
N GLU A 327 6.19 5.32 10.79
CA GLU A 327 5.65 4.76 9.55
C GLU A 327 6.03 5.59 8.31
N GLU A 328 6.35 6.88 8.48
CA GLU A 328 6.78 7.74 7.39
C GLU A 328 8.15 7.33 6.84
N LYS A 329 8.23 7.25 5.50
CA LYS A 329 9.45 6.87 4.79
C LYS A 329 10.14 8.07 4.14
N ASP A 330 9.40 9.14 3.90
CA ASP A 330 9.90 10.39 3.36
C ASP A 330 9.97 11.46 4.46
N ASP A 331 11.19 11.67 4.98
CA ASP A 331 11.48 12.67 6.02
C ASP A 331 11.19 14.12 5.58
N TYR A 332 10.88 14.37 4.29
CA TYR A 332 10.63 15.71 3.74
C TYR A 332 9.16 16.04 3.50
N ARG A 333 8.24 15.14 3.84
CA ARG A 333 6.79 15.42 3.79
C ARG A 333 6.47 16.69 4.58
N GLU A 334 5.50 17.47 4.09
CA GLU A 334 5.24 18.83 4.59
C GLU A 334 4.83 18.86 6.07
N TYR A 335 4.06 17.87 6.53
CA TYR A 335 3.60 17.78 7.93
C TYR A 335 4.71 17.41 8.95
N ILE A 336 5.87 16.92 8.49
CA ILE A 336 6.89 16.33 9.37
C ILE A 336 7.50 17.36 10.32
N THR A 337 7.71 18.59 9.86
CA THR A 337 8.26 19.65 10.72
C THR A 337 7.32 19.94 11.90
N LYS A 338 6.01 20.08 11.64
CA LYS A 338 5.00 20.28 12.70
C LYS A 338 4.95 19.07 13.63
N ALA A 339 4.90 17.84 13.11
CA ALA A 339 4.86 16.64 13.93
C ALA A 339 6.07 16.52 14.88
N ARG A 340 7.27 16.84 14.39
CA ARG A 340 8.50 16.82 15.21
C ARG A 340 8.54 17.95 16.24
N ILE A 341 8.05 19.15 15.91
CA ILE A 341 7.91 20.26 16.88
C ILE A 341 6.96 19.86 18.01
N GLU A 342 5.77 19.35 17.69
CA GLU A 342 4.80 18.91 18.69
C GLU A 342 5.33 17.75 19.54
N LEU A 343 6.08 16.81 18.93
CA LEU A 343 6.72 15.74 19.69
C LEU A 343 7.81 16.30 20.62
N ALA A 344 8.64 17.24 20.16
CA ALA A 344 9.67 17.85 20.98
C ALA A 344 9.08 18.57 22.20
N LYS A 345 7.94 19.27 22.04
CA LYS A 345 7.21 19.88 23.17
C LYS A 345 6.87 18.84 24.25
N LEU A 346 6.29 17.70 23.86
CA LEU A 346 5.90 16.65 24.80
C LEU A 346 7.10 15.94 25.42
N LEU A 347 8.19 15.76 24.67
CA LEU A 347 9.44 15.20 25.18
C LEU A 347 10.10 16.11 26.22
N ILE A 348 10.10 17.44 26.00
CA ILE A 348 10.59 18.42 26.99
C ILE A 348 9.76 18.36 28.28
N GLN A 349 8.44 18.25 28.17
CA GLN A 349 7.56 18.10 29.34
C GLN A 349 7.84 16.82 30.13
N LYS A 350 8.33 15.77 29.46
CA LYS A 350 8.77 14.51 30.08
C LYS A 350 10.25 14.51 30.49
N GLU A 351 10.94 15.65 30.41
CA GLU A 351 12.36 15.79 30.69
C GLU A 351 13.28 14.93 29.80
N MET A 352 12.78 14.49 28.64
CA MET A 352 13.51 13.72 27.63
C MET A 352 14.27 14.66 26.69
N TYR A 353 15.18 15.43 27.27
CA TYR A 353 15.86 16.55 26.59
C TYR A 353 16.75 16.11 25.43
N ALA A 354 17.43 14.97 25.54
CA ALA A 354 18.33 14.46 24.50
C ALA A 354 17.58 14.10 23.21
N GLU A 355 16.41 13.49 23.37
CA GLU A 355 15.49 13.10 22.31
C GLU A 355 14.79 14.33 21.71
N ALA A 356 14.34 15.27 22.54
CA ALA A 356 13.77 16.53 22.07
C ALA A 356 14.78 17.35 21.24
N LEU A 357 16.03 17.44 21.70
CA LEU A 357 17.10 18.13 20.98
C LEU A 357 17.35 17.50 19.60
N ARG A 358 17.19 16.18 19.48
CA ARG A 358 17.32 15.46 18.21
C ARG A 358 16.19 15.85 17.26
N GLU A 359 14.94 15.88 17.72
CA GLU A 359 13.79 16.30 16.91
C GLU A 359 13.94 17.74 16.40
N LEU A 360 14.26 18.68 17.29
CA LEU A 360 14.43 20.09 16.91
C LEU A 360 15.58 20.29 15.91
N SER A 361 16.66 19.52 16.04
CA SER A 361 17.77 19.59 15.09
C SER A 361 17.40 19.06 13.71
N PHE A 362 16.59 17.99 13.64
CA PHE A 362 16.03 17.51 12.37
C PHE A 362 15.14 18.55 11.70
N VAL A 363 14.30 19.24 12.46
CA VAL A 363 13.46 20.33 11.92
C VAL A 363 14.35 21.42 11.28
N ALA A 364 15.40 21.86 11.99
CA ALA A 364 16.33 22.85 11.45
C ALA A 364 17.04 22.36 10.18
N GLN A 365 17.44 21.09 10.13
CA GLN A 365 18.06 20.48 8.95
C GLN A 365 17.09 20.46 7.75
N ILE A 366 15.85 20.00 7.94
CA ILE A 366 14.83 19.96 6.88
C ILE A 366 14.56 21.37 6.35
N CYS A 367 14.39 22.36 7.22
CA CYS A 367 14.16 23.74 6.84
C CYS A 367 15.33 24.30 6.01
N LEU A 368 16.57 24.01 6.39
CA LEU A 368 17.75 24.41 5.63
C LEU A 368 17.81 23.73 4.25
N GLU A 369 17.66 22.41 4.20
CA GLU A 369 17.79 21.61 2.96
C GLU A 369 16.67 21.89 1.95
N LYS A 370 15.46 22.22 2.43
CA LYS A 370 14.29 22.49 1.58
C LYS A 370 13.96 23.97 1.44
N ALA A 371 14.85 24.86 1.91
CA ALA A 371 14.65 26.31 1.92
C ALA A 371 13.29 26.74 2.53
N ARG A 372 12.83 26.02 3.56
CA ARG A 372 11.60 26.33 4.29
C ARG A 372 11.90 27.25 5.47
N THR A 373 10.94 28.07 5.86
CA THR A 373 11.02 28.86 7.08
C THR A 373 11.06 27.95 8.31
N LEU A 374 11.92 28.30 9.27
CA LEU A 374 11.97 27.59 10.54
C LEU A 374 10.71 27.92 11.37
N PRO A 375 10.03 26.93 11.98
CA PRO A 375 8.86 27.19 12.83
C PRO A 375 9.18 28.17 13.97
N GLU A 376 8.29 29.13 14.23
CA GLU A 376 8.50 30.22 15.21
C GLU A 376 8.76 29.71 16.63
N GLU A 377 8.20 28.55 16.99
CA GLU A 377 8.34 27.94 18.30
C GLU A 377 9.71 27.27 18.51
N HIS A 378 10.45 26.97 17.43
CA HIS A 378 11.70 26.22 17.48
C HIS A 378 12.74 26.87 18.41
N PRO A 379 13.07 28.17 18.32
CA PRO A 379 14.04 28.80 19.20
C PRO A 379 13.60 28.80 20.67
N ALA A 380 12.30 28.94 20.93
CA ALA A 380 11.75 28.93 22.29
C ALA A 380 11.91 27.54 22.91
N LEU A 381 11.63 26.47 22.16
CA LEU A 381 11.82 25.09 22.62
C LEU A 381 13.30 24.74 22.82
N MET A 382 14.18 25.21 21.93
CA MET A 382 15.62 25.04 22.09
C MET A 382 16.13 25.68 23.39
N ALA A 383 15.58 26.83 23.80
CA ALA A 383 15.96 27.52 25.03
C ALA A 383 15.49 26.81 26.31
N MET A 384 14.49 25.91 26.22
CA MET A 384 14.03 25.10 27.35
C MET A 384 14.93 23.88 27.63
N ILE A 385 15.82 23.53 26.70
CA ILE A 385 16.71 22.38 26.81
C ILE A 385 18.01 22.81 27.54
N PRO A 386 18.47 22.09 28.59
CA PRO A 386 19.74 22.39 29.25
C PRO A 386 20.92 22.41 28.27
N SER A 387 21.81 23.40 28.38
CA SER A 387 22.89 23.62 27.41
C SER A 387 23.94 22.50 27.36
N ASP A 388 24.04 21.70 28.41
CA ASP A 388 24.92 20.53 28.53
C ASP A 388 24.28 19.23 28.03
N THR A 389 23.03 19.29 27.54
CA THR A 389 22.32 18.13 26.98
C THR A 389 23.08 17.56 25.78
N VAL A 390 23.46 16.29 25.88
CA VAL A 390 24.01 15.54 24.76
C VAL A 390 22.86 15.02 23.91
N GLN A 391 22.81 15.43 22.64
CA GLN A 391 21.78 14.99 21.70
C GLN A 391 21.77 13.44 21.54
N SER A 392 20.57 12.87 21.48
CA SER A 392 20.38 11.45 21.14
C SER A 392 20.89 11.13 19.73
N LYS A 393 21.50 9.95 19.54
CA LYS A 393 21.97 9.49 18.22
C LYS A 393 20.80 9.29 17.25
N ASP A 394 19.73 8.67 17.73
CA ASP A 394 18.48 8.45 17.00
C ASP A 394 17.32 8.19 17.98
N ASN A 395 16.10 8.42 17.50
CA ASN A 395 14.87 8.21 18.28
C ASN A 395 14.05 7.02 17.75
N LYS A 396 14.63 6.12 16.93
CA LYS A 396 13.84 5.08 16.25
C LYS A 396 13.21 4.10 17.25
N ASP A 397 14.00 3.61 18.21
CA ASP A 397 13.50 2.69 19.24
C ASP A 397 12.55 3.38 20.23
N LEU A 398 12.74 4.69 20.42
CA LEU A 398 11.85 5.52 21.22
C LEU A 398 10.45 5.54 20.62
N TYR A 399 10.32 5.76 19.30
CA TYR A 399 9.01 5.81 18.65
C TYR A 399 8.21 4.52 18.85
N TYR A 400 8.86 3.35 18.78
CA TYR A 400 8.20 2.07 19.08
C TYR A 400 7.67 2.00 20.49
N THR A 401 8.47 2.45 21.46
CA THR A 401 8.11 2.41 22.88
C THR A 401 6.97 3.37 23.20
N LEU A 402 7.09 4.61 22.74
CA LEU A 402 6.16 5.69 23.02
C LEU A 402 4.86 5.59 22.22
N SER A 403 4.83 4.86 21.10
CA SER A 403 3.60 4.64 20.32
C SER A 403 2.55 3.74 20.97
N ARG A 404 2.90 2.99 22.03
CA ARG A 404 2.03 1.96 22.61
C ARG A 404 0.69 2.46 23.14
N PRO A 405 0.59 3.60 23.86
CA PRO A 405 -0.69 4.11 24.35
C PRO A 405 -1.68 4.39 23.21
N ALA A 406 -1.20 5.00 22.12
CA ALA A 406 -2.02 5.27 20.95
C ALA A 406 -2.50 3.98 20.26
N LEU A 407 -1.62 2.98 20.10
CA LEU A 407 -2.01 1.67 19.57
C LEU A 407 -3.05 0.97 20.45
N ALA A 408 -2.84 0.97 21.78
CA ALA A 408 -3.78 0.37 22.72
C ALA A 408 -5.15 1.05 22.66
N HIS A 409 -5.19 2.37 22.49
CA HIS A 409 -6.42 3.13 22.33
C HIS A 409 -7.14 2.84 21.01
N ILE A 410 -6.44 2.88 19.87
CA ILE A 410 -7.03 2.63 18.55
C ILE A 410 -7.56 1.21 18.41
N PHE A 411 -6.86 0.23 18.97
CA PHE A 411 -7.22 -1.19 18.88
C PHE A 411 -7.94 -1.70 20.14
N ARG A 412 -8.47 -0.82 21.00
CA ARG A 412 -9.11 -1.18 22.28
C ARG A 412 -10.27 -2.17 22.13
N GLU A 413 -11.03 -2.07 21.04
CA GLU A 413 -12.20 -2.92 20.78
C GLU A 413 -11.85 -4.31 20.23
N LEU A 414 -10.60 -4.53 19.78
CA LEU A 414 -10.18 -5.86 19.32
C LEU A 414 -10.04 -6.82 20.51
N PRO A 415 -10.50 -8.08 20.36
CA PRO A 415 -10.39 -9.08 21.41
C PRO A 415 -8.92 -9.45 21.64
N GLU A 416 -8.59 -9.71 22.89
CA GLU A 416 -7.29 -10.27 23.25
C GLU A 416 -7.33 -11.79 23.18
N VAL A 417 -6.34 -12.37 22.53
CA VAL A 417 -6.18 -13.82 22.39
C VAL A 417 -4.86 -14.23 23.03
N PRO A 418 -4.83 -15.23 23.93
CA PRO A 418 -3.57 -15.72 24.47
C PRO A 418 -2.77 -16.43 23.38
N MET A 419 -1.52 -16.03 23.20
CA MET A 419 -0.59 -16.66 22.26
C MET A 419 0.77 -16.91 22.91
N MET A 420 1.34 -18.08 22.64
CA MET A 420 2.69 -18.42 23.07
C MET A 420 3.71 -18.14 21.96
N VAL A 421 4.84 -17.54 22.30
CA VAL A 421 6.00 -17.52 21.40
C VAL A 421 6.61 -18.92 21.38
N TYR A 422 6.44 -19.66 20.29
CA TYR A 422 6.89 -21.06 20.23
C TYR A 422 8.20 -21.27 19.46
N ASP A 423 8.63 -20.29 18.68
CA ASP A 423 9.91 -20.32 17.97
C ASP A 423 10.27 -18.92 17.47
N ALA A 424 11.50 -18.74 17.02
CA ALA A 424 11.98 -17.52 16.38
C ALA A 424 12.65 -17.86 15.04
N MET A 425 12.53 -16.97 14.06
CA MET A 425 13.16 -17.16 12.75
C MET A 425 13.79 -15.86 12.23
N ALA A 426 14.71 -16.02 11.29
CA ALA A 426 15.23 -14.91 10.50
C ALA A 426 14.52 -14.91 9.13
N MET A 427 13.75 -13.88 8.84
CA MET A 427 13.03 -13.74 7.58
C MET A 427 13.75 -12.74 6.68
N ARG A 428 14.01 -13.14 5.43
CA ARG A 428 14.56 -12.23 4.42
C ARG A 428 13.40 -11.51 3.73
N LEU A 429 13.38 -10.19 3.86
CA LEU A 429 12.39 -9.36 3.16
C LEU A 429 12.69 -9.35 1.66
N LYS A 430 11.64 -9.40 0.84
CA LYS A 430 11.74 -9.40 -0.63
C LYS A 430 11.97 -8.01 -1.22
N ASP A 431 11.97 -6.95 -0.40
CA ASP A 431 12.24 -5.59 -0.89
C ASP A 431 13.72 -5.40 -1.26
N GLN A 432 14.02 -4.25 -1.87
CA GLN A 432 15.30 -3.92 -2.50
C GLN A 432 16.52 -3.97 -1.56
N SER A 433 16.34 -4.16 -0.26
CA SER A 433 17.41 -4.13 0.74
C SER A 433 18.03 -5.50 1.07
N ASN A 434 17.43 -6.61 0.65
CA ASN A 434 17.84 -7.98 1.01
C ASN A 434 18.01 -8.18 2.54
N GLN A 435 17.32 -7.36 3.34
CA GLN A 435 17.45 -7.28 4.78
C GLN A 435 16.89 -8.54 5.44
N VAL A 436 17.59 -9.01 6.47
CA VAL A 436 17.17 -10.13 7.31
C VAL A 436 16.61 -9.55 8.60
N VAL A 437 15.35 -9.86 8.89
CA VAL A 437 14.63 -9.35 10.06
C VAL A 437 14.28 -10.51 10.99
N PRO A 438 14.55 -10.41 12.30
CA PRO A 438 14.12 -11.41 13.27
C PRO A 438 12.59 -11.36 13.44
N MET A 439 11.97 -12.53 13.44
CA MET A 439 10.53 -12.71 13.64
C MET A 439 10.29 -13.69 14.79
N LEU A 440 9.33 -13.37 15.64
CA LEU A 440 8.77 -14.30 16.61
C LEU A 440 7.56 -15.00 16.01
N LYS A 441 7.45 -16.30 16.26
CA LYS A 441 6.32 -17.11 15.84
C LYS A 441 5.41 -17.32 17.04
N LEU A 442 4.17 -16.89 16.89
CA LEU A 442 3.13 -16.95 17.89
C LEU A 442 2.15 -18.06 17.52
N ILE A 443 1.61 -18.75 18.52
CA ILE A 443 0.57 -19.76 18.33
C ILE A 443 -0.50 -19.63 19.41
N THR A 444 -1.77 -19.76 19.01
CA THR A 444 -2.94 -19.88 19.90
C THR A 444 -3.07 -21.32 20.42
N PRO A 445 -3.83 -21.56 21.50
CA PRO A 445 -4.19 -22.92 21.93
C PRO A 445 -4.81 -23.79 20.83
N GLU A 446 -5.59 -23.19 19.92
CA GLU A 446 -6.25 -23.88 18.80
C GLU A 446 -5.32 -24.09 17.59
N GLY A 447 -4.09 -23.60 17.64
CA GLY A 447 -3.08 -23.79 16.59
C GLY A 447 -3.06 -22.74 15.48
N LYS A 448 -3.83 -21.65 15.57
CA LYS A 448 -3.69 -20.46 14.70
C LYS A 448 -2.35 -19.79 14.98
N THR A 449 -1.57 -19.49 13.94
CA THR A 449 -0.23 -18.90 14.05
C THR A 449 -0.18 -17.44 13.56
N ALA A 450 0.70 -16.64 14.14
CA ALA A 450 1.03 -15.29 13.66
C ALA A 450 2.54 -15.03 13.72
N LEU A 451 2.99 -14.00 12.99
CA LEU A 451 4.38 -13.55 12.97
C LEU A 451 4.46 -12.08 13.39
N VAL A 452 5.47 -11.73 14.18
CA VAL A 452 5.73 -10.34 14.57
C VAL A 452 7.22 -10.09 14.71
N THR A 453 7.67 -8.85 14.44
CA THR A 453 9.05 -8.46 14.77
C THR A 453 9.15 -8.10 16.26
N PRO A 454 10.19 -8.53 16.99
CA PRO A 454 10.39 -8.15 18.40
C PRO A 454 10.33 -6.63 18.60
N LYS A 455 10.97 -5.89 17.69
CA LYS A 455 11.04 -4.43 17.73
C LYS A 455 9.67 -3.76 17.60
N GLU A 456 8.85 -4.13 16.61
CA GLU A 456 7.50 -3.56 16.44
C GLU A 456 6.57 -3.93 17.59
N SER A 457 6.71 -5.16 18.12
CA SER A 457 5.90 -5.63 19.25
C SER A 457 6.29 -5.00 20.59
N GLY A 458 7.41 -4.27 20.66
CA GLY A 458 7.92 -3.75 21.91
C GLY A 458 8.38 -4.84 22.89
N ILE A 459 8.62 -6.06 22.39
CA ILE A 459 9.13 -7.18 23.17
C ILE A 459 10.60 -6.93 23.48
N LEU A 460 10.97 -7.11 24.76
CA LEU A 460 12.33 -6.91 25.22
C LEU A 460 13.30 -7.94 24.60
N PRO A 461 14.57 -7.54 24.39
CA PRO A 461 15.61 -8.48 23.97
C PRO A 461 15.72 -9.67 24.93
N GLY A 462 15.87 -10.87 24.37
CA GLY A 462 15.99 -12.10 25.15
C GLY A 462 15.30 -13.29 24.49
N ASP A 463 15.44 -14.47 25.09
CA ASP A 463 14.67 -15.63 24.69
C ASP A 463 13.24 -15.52 25.23
N ASN A 464 12.30 -15.31 24.32
CA ASN A 464 10.89 -15.16 24.64
C ASN A 464 10.11 -16.48 24.46
N ARG A 465 10.78 -17.55 24.02
CA ARG A 465 10.12 -18.83 23.75
C ARG A 465 9.50 -19.40 25.02
N GLY A 466 8.26 -19.86 24.91
CA GLY A 466 7.44 -20.30 26.03
C GLY A 466 6.59 -19.19 26.66
N ASN A 467 6.96 -17.92 26.53
CA ASN A 467 6.18 -16.85 27.16
C ASN A 467 4.82 -16.67 26.48
N ILE A 468 3.82 -16.36 27.29
CA ILE A 468 2.45 -16.05 26.85
C ILE A 468 2.26 -14.55 26.74
N TYR A 469 1.65 -14.15 25.64
CA TYR A 469 1.26 -12.78 25.38
C TYR A 469 -0.25 -12.73 25.14
N MET A 470 -0.91 -11.72 25.69
CA MET A 470 -2.22 -11.30 25.23
C MET A 470 -2.04 -10.51 23.94
N VAL A 471 -2.61 -11.02 22.86
CA VAL A 471 -2.37 -10.50 21.51
C VAL A 471 -3.67 -9.99 20.90
N LYS A 472 -3.63 -8.79 20.33
CA LYS A 472 -4.71 -8.27 19.47
C LYS A 472 -4.34 -8.47 18.01
N LEU A 473 -5.24 -9.11 17.27
CA LEU A 473 -5.07 -9.50 15.88
C LEU A 473 -6.01 -8.69 14.99
N LEU A 474 -5.47 -8.01 14.00
CA LEU A 474 -6.23 -7.34 12.95
C LEU A 474 -6.31 -8.25 11.72
N GLU A 475 -7.52 -8.66 11.35
CA GLU A 475 -7.77 -9.41 10.12
C GLU A 475 -7.84 -8.45 8.92
N ARG A 476 -7.05 -8.71 7.89
CA ARG A 476 -6.95 -7.84 6.72
C ARG A 476 -7.41 -8.58 5.47
N HIS A 477 -8.29 -7.97 4.69
CA HIS A 477 -8.77 -8.57 3.45
C HIS A 477 -7.62 -8.81 2.45
N ARG A 478 -7.41 -10.06 2.02
CA ARG A 478 -6.33 -10.51 1.10
C ARG A 478 -4.89 -10.27 1.58
N LYS A 479 -4.68 -9.80 2.82
CA LYS A 479 -3.36 -9.67 3.44
C LYS A 479 -3.25 -10.64 4.63
N HIS A 480 -2.04 -10.87 5.13
CA HIS A 480 -1.85 -11.67 6.35
C HIS A 480 -2.43 -10.93 7.57
N THR A 481 -2.96 -11.69 8.53
CA THR A 481 -3.39 -11.17 9.84
C THR A 481 -2.22 -10.43 10.49
N LYS A 482 -2.45 -9.18 10.90
CA LYS A 482 -1.44 -8.32 11.51
C LYS A 482 -1.56 -8.39 13.02
N VAL A 483 -0.44 -8.58 13.70
CA VAL A 483 -0.35 -8.39 15.13
C VAL A 483 -0.22 -6.90 15.42
N VAL A 484 -1.18 -6.30 16.13
CA VAL A 484 -1.22 -4.84 16.37
C VAL A 484 -0.85 -4.46 17.80
N GLN A 485 -1.02 -5.38 18.74
CA GLN A 485 -0.62 -5.21 20.13
C GLN A 485 -0.26 -6.54 20.76
N LEU A 486 0.77 -6.54 21.62
CA LEU A 486 1.13 -7.65 22.49
C LEU A 486 1.39 -7.13 23.89
N THR A 487 0.96 -7.87 24.89
CA THR A 487 1.25 -7.58 26.30
C THR A 487 1.61 -8.89 26.97
N LEU A 488 2.77 -8.94 27.65
CA LEU A 488 3.22 -10.14 28.35
C LEU A 488 2.17 -10.50 29.41
N SER A 489 1.74 -11.75 29.43
CA SER A 489 0.84 -12.26 30.46
C SER A 489 1.64 -12.99 31.53
N GLU A 490 1.84 -12.34 32.67
CA GLU A 490 2.52 -12.95 33.82
C GLU A 490 1.56 -13.79 34.69
N GLU A 491 0.26 -13.51 34.62
CA GLU A 491 -0.76 -14.16 35.43
C GLU A 491 -1.28 -15.48 34.83
N SER A 492 -1.12 -15.66 33.51
CA SER A 492 -1.59 -16.86 32.82
C SER A 492 -0.70 -18.06 33.11
N ASP A 493 -1.26 -19.18 33.59
CA ASP A 493 -0.55 -20.47 33.58
C ASP A 493 -0.63 -21.08 32.17
N PRO A 494 0.50 -21.24 31.46
CA PRO A 494 0.52 -21.86 30.15
C PRO A 494 -0.06 -23.26 30.08
N LYS A 495 0.00 -24.01 31.19
CA LYS A 495 -0.50 -25.38 31.27
C LYS A 495 -2.02 -25.46 31.34
N GLU A 496 -2.69 -24.38 31.76
CA GLU A 496 -4.16 -24.29 31.77
C GLU A 496 -4.71 -23.85 30.41
N LEU A 497 -3.93 -23.07 29.66
CA LEU A 497 -4.34 -22.49 28.38
C LEU A 497 -3.98 -23.37 27.17
N PHE A 498 -2.82 -24.02 27.20
CA PHE A 498 -2.31 -24.77 26.05
C PHE A 498 -2.41 -26.28 26.26
N PRO A 499 -2.49 -27.08 25.18
CA PRO A 499 -2.50 -28.53 25.27
C PRO A 499 -1.27 -29.06 26.03
N THR A 500 -1.53 -29.77 27.14
CA THR A 500 -0.51 -30.44 27.91
C THR A 500 -0.49 -31.94 27.65
N GLN A 501 0.69 -32.52 27.82
CA GLN A 501 0.94 -33.94 27.65
C GLN A 501 1.77 -34.45 28.83
N VAL A 502 1.45 -35.65 29.32
CA VAL A 502 2.26 -36.36 30.31
C VAL A 502 3.11 -37.38 29.59
N GLY A 503 4.39 -37.45 29.97
CA GLY A 503 5.32 -38.45 29.45
C GLY A 503 6.36 -38.87 30.48
N MET A 504 6.95 -40.04 30.23
CA MET A 504 7.99 -40.63 31.05
C MET A 504 9.36 -40.48 30.39
N ILE A 505 10.37 -40.09 31.16
CA ILE A 505 11.76 -40.08 30.73
C ILE A 505 12.23 -41.52 30.51
N ASN A 506 12.47 -41.87 29.25
CA ASN A 506 12.83 -43.23 28.83
C ASN A 506 14.35 -43.42 28.65
N GLY A 507 15.12 -42.32 28.63
CA GLY A 507 16.57 -42.35 28.54
C GLY A 507 17.14 -41.02 28.03
N TYR A 508 18.45 -40.93 27.91
CA TYR A 508 19.16 -39.75 27.40
C TYR A 508 20.05 -40.11 26.21
N SER A 509 20.04 -39.28 25.18
CA SER A 509 20.88 -39.42 23.99
C SER A 509 22.02 -38.41 24.01
N GLU A 510 23.24 -38.89 24.26
CA GLU A 510 24.45 -38.05 24.18
C GLU A 510 24.63 -37.43 22.80
N ALA A 511 24.29 -38.16 21.72
CA ALA A 511 24.47 -37.68 20.35
C ALA A 511 23.51 -36.54 19.98
N LEU A 512 22.32 -36.49 20.59
CA LEU A 512 21.31 -35.48 20.32
C LEU A 512 21.21 -34.40 21.40
N HIS A 513 21.94 -34.56 22.51
CA HIS A 513 21.84 -33.75 23.72
C HIS A 513 20.37 -33.57 24.18
N ALA A 514 19.64 -34.69 24.21
CA ALA A 514 18.21 -34.70 24.48
C ALA A 514 17.74 -35.98 25.19
N TYR A 515 16.72 -35.84 26.03
CA TYR A 515 15.98 -36.94 26.64
C TYR A 515 14.97 -37.53 25.68
N HIS A 516 14.87 -38.86 25.68
CA HIS A 516 13.79 -39.62 25.07
C HIS A 516 12.59 -39.60 26.00
N VAL A 517 11.47 -39.04 25.56
CA VAL A 517 10.24 -38.98 26.35
C VAL A 517 9.14 -39.77 25.66
N MET A 518 8.49 -40.68 26.39
CA MET A 518 7.36 -41.45 25.89
C MET A 518 6.07 -40.95 26.52
N ASP A 519 5.15 -40.44 25.70
CA ASP A 519 3.90 -39.87 26.18
C ASP A 519 2.79 -40.92 26.40
N SER A 520 1.67 -40.48 27.00
CA SER A 520 0.50 -41.32 27.23
C SER A 520 -0.22 -41.82 25.96
N ASN A 521 0.11 -41.24 24.80
CA ASN A 521 -0.39 -41.66 23.49
C ASN A 521 0.63 -42.54 22.74
N SER A 522 1.66 -43.05 23.43
CA SER A 522 2.76 -43.85 22.85
C SER A 522 3.56 -43.12 21.76
N ARG A 523 3.59 -41.79 21.81
CA ARG A 523 4.44 -40.96 20.96
C ARG A 523 5.79 -40.74 21.63
N HIS A 524 6.80 -40.64 20.79
CA HIS A 524 8.18 -40.48 21.20
C HIS A 524 8.64 -39.06 20.88
N HIS A 525 9.05 -38.34 21.91
CA HIS A 525 9.49 -36.96 21.84
C HIS A 525 10.96 -36.82 22.22
N TYR A 526 11.60 -35.78 21.68
CA TYR A 526 12.95 -35.37 22.06
C TYR A 526 12.87 -34.10 22.88
N LEU A 527 13.31 -34.18 24.14
CA LEU A 527 13.40 -33.05 25.05
C LEU A 527 14.87 -32.60 25.19
N PRO A 528 15.28 -31.45 24.61
CA PRO A 528 16.63 -30.93 24.79
C PRO A 528 16.93 -30.64 26.27
N GLY A 529 18.13 -30.96 26.73
CA GLY A 529 18.55 -30.72 28.11
C GLY A 529 19.96 -31.23 28.38
N GLN A 530 20.56 -30.82 29.49
CA GLN A 530 21.86 -31.34 29.94
C GLN A 530 21.72 -32.72 30.59
N PRO A 531 22.77 -33.56 30.56
CA PRO A 531 22.79 -34.81 31.30
C PRO A 531 22.54 -34.56 32.80
N ASN A 532 21.75 -35.43 33.44
CA ASN A 532 21.38 -35.41 34.87
C ASN A 532 20.31 -34.40 35.31
N GLU A 533 19.68 -33.66 34.38
CA GLU A 533 18.48 -32.86 34.70
C GLU A 533 17.28 -33.74 35.10
N TYR A 534 17.18 -34.94 34.50
CA TYR A 534 16.14 -35.91 34.78
C TYR A 534 16.69 -37.33 34.87
N THR A 535 16.04 -38.17 35.68
CA THR A 535 16.35 -39.60 35.80
C THR A 535 15.39 -40.43 34.94
N GLN A 536 15.86 -41.56 34.41
CA GLN A 536 15.01 -42.53 33.73
C GLN A 536 13.89 -43.01 34.66
N GLY A 537 12.65 -43.04 34.17
CA GLY A 537 11.45 -43.36 34.93
C GLY A 537 10.76 -42.15 35.58
N GLU A 538 11.37 -40.97 35.58
CA GLU A 538 10.68 -39.74 36.01
C GLU A 538 9.53 -39.40 35.06
N PHE A 539 8.42 -38.91 35.64
CA PHE A 539 7.26 -38.42 34.88
C PHE A 539 7.26 -36.90 34.84
N ILE A 540 6.99 -36.37 33.66
CA ILE A 540 6.88 -34.95 33.41
C ILE A 540 5.56 -34.62 32.71
N ARG A 541 5.00 -33.45 33.03
CA ARG A 541 3.95 -32.79 32.26
C ARG A 541 4.57 -31.62 31.53
N PHE A 542 4.19 -31.42 30.28
CA PHE A 542 4.72 -30.34 29.45
C PHE A 542 3.67 -29.86 28.44
N VAL A 543 3.82 -28.63 27.98
CA VAL A 543 3.06 -28.09 26.85
C VAL A 543 3.68 -28.60 25.55
N LEU A 544 2.87 -29.20 24.68
CA LEU A 544 3.30 -29.73 23.38
C LEU A 544 2.66 -28.95 22.23
N LEU A 545 3.51 -28.32 21.41
CA LEU A 545 3.08 -27.59 20.22
C LEU A 545 3.60 -28.27 18.97
N ILE A 546 2.75 -28.40 17.95
CA ILE A 546 3.08 -29.12 16.72
C ILE A 546 2.88 -28.19 15.52
N GLU A 547 3.98 -27.91 14.81
CA GLU A 547 3.94 -27.20 13.54
C GLU A 547 4.01 -28.17 12.36
N LYS A 548 3.03 -28.13 11.45
CA LYS A 548 3.07 -28.90 10.21
C LYS A 548 3.86 -28.14 9.14
N GLN A 549 4.99 -28.67 8.69
CA GLN A 549 5.74 -28.10 7.56
C GLN A 549 5.37 -28.79 6.25
N ILE A 550 4.92 -28.00 5.27
CA ILE A 550 4.80 -28.42 3.86
C ILE A 550 6.04 -27.89 3.13
N ARG A 551 7.03 -28.75 2.90
CA ARG A 551 8.22 -28.38 2.11
C ARG A 551 7.88 -28.44 0.62
N LYS A 552 8.21 -27.40 -0.15
CA LYS A 552 8.13 -27.43 -1.62
C LYS A 552 8.91 -28.65 -2.14
N GLY A 553 8.21 -29.58 -2.80
CA GLY A 553 8.79 -30.78 -3.41
C GLY A 553 8.75 -32.07 -2.57
N ASN A 554 8.25 -32.03 -1.32
CA ASN A 554 8.02 -33.22 -0.50
C ASN A 554 6.55 -33.29 -0.05
N ASN A 555 5.83 -34.32 -0.47
CA ASN A 555 4.41 -34.52 -0.15
C ASN A 555 4.18 -35.12 1.24
N THR A 556 5.22 -35.50 1.97
CA THR A 556 5.11 -35.99 3.35
C THR A 556 5.28 -34.81 4.32
N PRO A 557 4.23 -34.41 5.05
CA PRO A 557 4.35 -33.36 6.06
C PRO A 557 5.37 -33.78 7.11
N GLN A 558 6.42 -32.98 7.31
CA GLN A 558 7.26 -33.14 8.49
C GLN A 558 6.68 -32.25 9.58
N ALA A 559 6.25 -32.85 10.69
CA ALA A 559 5.82 -32.12 11.87
C ALA A 559 7.07 -31.76 12.70
N ARG A 560 7.15 -30.51 13.14
CA ARG A 560 8.16 -30.06 14.11
C ARG A 560 7.47 -29.86 15.46
N GLU A 561 8.03 -30.47 16.49
CA GLU A 561 7.50 -30.43 17.85
C GLU A 561 8.28 -29.41 18.69
N PHE A 562 7.57 -28.73 19.58
CA PHE A 562 8.13 -27.79 20.55
C PHE A 562 7.55 -28.11 21.93
N ILE A 563 8.44 -28.21 22.93
CA ILE A 563 8.12 -28.60 24.30
C ILE A 563 8.48 -27.43 25.23
N TYR A 564 7.51 -26.98 26.02
CA TYR A 564 7.67 -25.88 26.98
C TYR A 564 7.01 -26.21 28.33
N HIS A 565 7.32 -25.40 29.35
CA HIS A 565 6.67 -25.45 30.68
C HIS A 565 6.63 -26.84 31.29
N ILE A 566 7.82 -27.39 31.53
CA ILE A 566 8.00 -28.76 32.02
C ILE A 566 7.91 -28.78 33.54
N GLU A 567 7.10 -29.68 34.09
CA GLU A 567 7.01 -29.92 35.53
C GLU A 567 7.11 -31.41 35.84
N ARG A 568 7.68 -31.76 37.00
CA ARG A 568 7.68 -33.14 37.49
C ARG A 568 6.30 -33.48 38.03
N VAL A 569 5.82 -34.68 37.71
CA VAL A 569 4.49 -35.18 38.13
C VAL A 569 4.66 -36.36 39.07
N ASN A 570 3.77 -36.49 40.04
CA ASN A 570 3.74 -37.68 40.89
C ASN A 570 3.48 -38.94 40.03
N PRO A 571 4.27 -40.03 40.16
CA PRO A 571 4.09 -41.23 39.35
C PRO A 571 2.67 -41.80 39.40
N THR A 572 2.02 -41.77 40.56
CA THR A 572 0.65 -42.29 40.74
C THR A 572 -0.36 -41.51 39.90
N GLU A 573 -0.24 -40.18 39.88
CA GLU A 573 -1.09 -39.32 39.06
C GLU A 573 -0.77 -39.46 37.57
N ALA A 574 0.52 -39.49 37.23
CA ALA A 574 0.99 -39.58 35.85
C ALA A 574 0.53 -40.88 35.17
N ILE A 575 0.66 -42.02 35.86
CA ILE A 575 0.26 -43.32 35.32
C ILE A 575 -1.23 -43.36 34.97
N LEU A 576 -2.10 -42.69 35.74
CA LEU A 576 -3.54 -42.64 35.46
C LEU A 576 -3.88 -41.90 34.15
N THR A 577 -2.96 -41.10 33.61
CA THR A 577 -3.13 -40.43 32.30
C THR A 577 -2.85 -41.35 31.10
N PHE A 578 -2.21 -42.50 31.33
CA PHE A 578 -1.99 -43.51 30.30
C PHE A 578 -3.25 -44.36 30.13
N ASN A 579 -3.64 -44.56 28.87
CA ASN A 579 -4.85 -45.31 28.55
C ASN A 579 -4.75 -46.75 29.10
N PRO A 580 -5.77 -47.22 29.84
CA PRO A 580 -5.82 -48.61 30.28
C PRO A 580 -6.04 -49.52 29.08
N LEU A 581 -5.30 -50.62 29.03
CA LEU A 581 -5.43 -51.67 28.01
C LEU A 581 -5.69 -53.00 28.69
N LYS A 582 -6.62 -53.78 28.14
CA LYS A 582 -6.79 -55.17 28.57
C LYS A 582 -5.60 -56.01 28.10
N ALA A 583 -5.14 -56.90 28.97
CA ALA A 583 -4.14 -57.90 28.63
C ALA A 583 -4.43 -59.21 29.37
N VAL A 584 -3.90 -60.31 28.83
CA VAL A 584 -3.97 -61.64 29.43
C VAL A 584 -2.57 -62.11 29.74
N VAL A 585 -2.36 -62.73 30.91
CA VAL A 585 -1.10 -63.41 31.22
C VAL A 585 -0.96 -64.62 30.30
N GLU A 586 -0.10 -64.52 29.29
CA GLU A 586 0.12 -65.56 28.29
C GLU A 586 1.07 -66.64 28.82
N ASP A 587 2.11 -66.22 29.56
CA ASP A 587 3.16 -67.12 30.05
C ASP A 587 3.88 -66.51 31.27
N ILE A 588 4.53 -67.35 32.08
CA ILE A 588 5.38 -66.94 33.21
C ILE A 588 6.78 -67.47 32.97
N ARG A 589 7.73 -66.57 32.71
CA ARG A 589 9.09 -66.90 32.30
C ARG A 589 10.10 -66.41 33.33
N GLY A 590 10.56 -67.30 34.19
CA GLY A 590 11.49 -66.95 35.26
C GLY A 590 10.84 -65.94 36.21
N ASP A 591 11.39 -64.73 36.26
CA ASP A 591 10.93 -63.62 37.10
C ASP A 591 10.04 -62.60 36.36
N GLN A 592 9.44 -62.98 35.23
CA GLN A 592 8.60 -62.10 34.41
C GLN A 592 7.28 -62.74 33.95
N TYR A 593 6.22 -61.94 33.95
CA TYR A 593 4.98 -62.20 33.21
C TYR A 593 5.15 -61.78 31.76
N LEU A 594 4.80 -62.66 30.82
CA LEU A 594 4.54 -62.31 29.43
C LEU A 594 3.04 -62.04 29.30
N LEU A 595 2.69 -60.83 28.90
CA LEU A 595 1.31 -60.41 28.69
C LEU A 595 1.02 -60.24 27.20
N HIS A 596 -0.14 -60.73 26.78
CA HIS A 596 -0.72 -60.47 25.48
C HIS A 596 -1.74 -59.34 25.60
N THR A 597 -1.41 -58.15 25.09
CA THR A 597 -2.35 -57.01 25.09
C THR A 597 -3.46 -57.21 24.06
N GLU A 598 -4.63 -56.61 24.27
CA GLU A 598 -5.74 -56.64 23.31
C GLU A 598 -5.39 -56.04 21.94
N GLN A 599 -4.33 -55.23 21.88
CA GLN A 599 -3.77 -54.66 20.66
C GLN A 599 -2.75 -55.58 19.97
N GLY A 600 -2.56 -56.81 20.46
CA GLY A 600 -1.64 -57.80 19.91
C GLY A 600 -0.15 -57.47 20.12
N THR A 601 0.17 -56.53 21.00
CA THR A 601 1.55 -56.17 21.33
C THR A 601 2.00 -56.89 22.60
N PRO A 602 3.13 -57.62 22.60
CA PRO A 602 3.61 -58.32 23.79
C PRO A 602 4.15 -57.33 24.84
N SER A 603 3.88 -57.61 26.12
CA SER A 603 4.49 -56.90 27.26
C SER A 603 5.23 -57.87 28.17
N PHE A 604 6.36 -57.43 28.71
CA PHE A 604 7.14 -58.20 29.69
C PHE A 604 7.19 -57.42 30.99
N VAL A 605 6.71 -58.01 32.08
CA VAL A 605 6.55 -57.33 33.37
C VAL A 605 7.20 -58.16 34.45
N ASN A 606 8.09 -57.56 35.26
CA ASN A 606 8.70 -58.29 36.37
C ASN A 606 7.63 -58.67 37.41
N LEU A 607 7.73 -59.88 37.99
CA LEU A 607 6.79 -60.37 39.00
C LEU A 607 6.60 -59.37 40.16
N SER A 608 7.67 -58.67 40.55
CA SER A 608 7.68 -57.70 41.66
C SER A 608 6.84 -56.44 41.42
N VAL A 609 6.44 -56.17 40.18
CA VAL A 609 5.62 -55.00 39.81
C VAL A 609 4.12 -55.30 39.98
N ALA A 610 3.73 -56.57 40.03
CA ALA A 610 2.33 -56.94 40.20
C ALA A 610 1.90 -56.81 41.68
N PRO A 611 0.72 -56.19 41.95
CA PRO A 611 0.24 -56.01 43.32
C PRO A 611 -0.18 -57.34 43.98
N VAL A 612 -0.40 -58.37 43.17
CA VAL A 612 -0.77 -59.74 43.56
C VAL A 612 -0.06 -60.74 42.64
N GLU A 613 0.07 -61.99 43.09
CA GLU A 613 0.49 -63.09 42.22
C GLU A 613 -0.58 -63.36 41.16
N LEU A 614 -0.15 -63.49 39.90
CA LEU A 614 -1.01 -63.74 38.75
C LEU A 614 -0.70 -65.13 38.16
N SER A 615 -1.74 -65.79 37.64
CA SER A 615 -1.64 -67.07 36.94
C SER A 615 -1.79 -66.90 35.43
N VAL A 616 -1.27 -67.86 34.67
CA VAL A 616 -1.48 -67.92 33.22
C VAL A 616 -2.99 -67.98 32.94
N GLY A 617 -3.48 -67.10 32.07
CA GLY A 617 -4.89 -66.92 31.76
C GLY A 617 -5.60 -65.82 32.55
N ASP A 618 -4.97 -65.24 33.57
CA ASP A 618 -5.56 -64.13 34.32
C ASP A 618 -5.68 -62.87 33.44
N ASN A 619 -6.83 -62.21 33.57
CA ASN A 619 -7.10 -60.94 32.92
C ASN A 619 -6.58 -59.79 33.78
N VAL A 620 -5.86 -58.88 33.14
CA VAL A 620 -5.29 -57.69 33.78
C VAL A 620 -5.58 -56.44 32.97
N ILE A 621 -5.65 -55.32 33.65
CA ILE A 621 -5.59 -53.99 33.05
C ILE A 621 -4.16 -53.49 33.24
N VAL A 622 -3.50 -53.13 32.13
CA VAL A 622 -2.19 -52.51 32.15
C VAL A 622 -2.28 -51.06 31.68
N ARG A 623 -1.48 -50.18 32.29
CA ARG A 623 -1.25 -48.81 31.81
C ARG A 623 0.21 -48.65 31.43
N GLY A 624 0.45 -47.95 30.33
CA GLY A 624 1.78 -47.85 29.76
C GLY A 624 1.77 -47.37 28.32
N PHE A 625 2.88 -47.58 27.62
CA PHE A 625 3.04 -47.11 26.25
C PHE A 625 3.67 -48.16 25.36
N GLN A 626 3.38 -48.08 24.07
CA GLN A 626 4.00 -48.90 23.04
C GLN A 626 5.34 -48.29 22.63
N GLN A 627 6.39 -49.11 22.64
CA GLN A 627 7.72 -48.71 22.20
C GLN A 627 8.13 -49.50 20.97
N ARG A 628 8.60 -48.77 19.95
CA ARG A 628 9.19 -49.35 18.74
C ARG A 628 10.68 -49.60 18.96
N HIS A 629 11.14 -50.80 18.63
CA HIS A 629 12.56 -51.14 18.60
C HIS A 629 12.91 -51.90 17.32
N LYS A 630 14.19 -51.94 16.97
CA LYS A 630 14.68 -52.78 15.87
C LYS A 630 15.16 -54.11 16.43
N ASP A 631 14.65 -55.20 15.86
CA ASP A 631 15.13 -56.54 16.16
C ASP A 631 16.61 -56.66 15.77
N ARG A 632 17.45 -57.10 16.71
CA ARG A 632 18.91 -57.10 16.55
C ARG A 632 19.41 -58.09 15.49
N PHE A 633 18.62 -59.10 15.15
CA PHE A 633 19.00 -60.16 14.22
C PHE A 633 18.42 -59.95 12.82
N THR A 634 17.16 -59.49 12.76
CA THR A 634 16.41 -59.34 11.50
C THR A 634 16.37 -57.89 11.01
N GLY A 635 16.69 -56.93 11.86
CA GLY A 635 16.58 -55.49 11.56
C GLY A 635 15.15 -54.97 11.40
N GLN A 636 14.14 -55.84 11.51
CA GLN A 636 12.74 -55.49 11.40
C GLN A 636 12.27 -54.67 12.60
N ALA A 637 11.33 -53.76 12.36
CA ALA A 637 10.70 -53.02 13.45
C ALA A 637 9.75 -53.95 14.21
N LYS A 638 9.99 -54.11 15.50
CA LYS A 638 9.09 -54.77 16.44
C LYS A 638 8.56 -53.76 17.44
N TYR A 639 7.43 -54.09 18.03
CA TYR A 639 6.79 -53.29 19.07
C TYR A 639 6.67 -54.12 20.34
N SER A 640 6.88 -53.46 21.47
CA SER A 640 6.66 -54.01 22.80
C SER A 640 5.89 -53.00 23.62
N PHE A 641 5.01 -53.47 24.49
CA PHE A 641 4.29 -52.61 25.42
C PHE A 641 5.06 -52.52 26.73
N VAL A 642 5.42 -51.32 27.14
CA VAL A 642 6.10 -51.04 28.41
C VAL A 642 5.03 -50.79 29.46
N THR A 643 4.89 -51.72 30.41
CA THR A 643 3.89 -51.64 31.48
C THR A 643 4.43 -50.80 32.64
N LEU A 644 3.66 -49.78 33.02
CA LEU A 644 3.94 -48.88 34.15
C LEU A 644 3.11 -49.23 35.38
N SER A 645 1.90 -49.75 35.18
CA SER A 645 1.10 -50.38 36.23
C SER A 645 0.29 -51.55 35.70
N ILE A 646 -0.03 -52.48 36.59
CA ILE A 646 -0.81 -53.68 36.32
C ILE A 646 -1.82 -53.88 37.45
N GLU A 647 -3.08 -54.12 37.08
CA GLU A 647 -4.19 -54.32 37.99
C GLU A 647 -4.94 -55.59 37.56
N PRO A 648 -5.18 -56.56 38.47
CA PRO A 648 -6.04 -57.70 38.14
C PRO A 648 -7.46 -57.21 37.85
N TYR A 649 -8.08 -57.75 36.80
CA TYR A 649 -9.45 -57.43 36.41
C TYR A 649 -10.25 -58.70 36.25
N PHE A 650 -11.38 -58.77 36.96
CA PHE A 650 -12.32 -59.88 36.86
C PHE A 650 -13.46 -59.45 35.94
N GLU A 651 -13.57 -60.08 34.76
CA GLU A 651 -14.78 -59.95 33.95
C GLU A 651 -15.95 -60.55 34.73
N VAL A 652 -16.98 -59.74 35.00
CA VAL A 652 -18.23 -60.19 35.65
C VAL A 652 -19.10 -60.89 34.63
#